data_AF-A0A8T6IAP8-F1
#
_entry.id   AF-A0A8T6IAP8-F1
#
_cell.length_a   1.000
_cell.length_b   1.000
_cell.length_c   1.000
_cell.angle_alpha   90.00
_cell.angle_beta   90.00
_cell.angle_gamma   90.00
#
_symmetry.space_group_name_H-M   'P 1'
#
loop_
_entity.id
_entity.type
_entity.pdbx_description
1 polymer ?
#
loop_
_entity_poly.entity_id
_entity_poly.type
_entity_poly.pdbx_seq_one_letter_code
_entity_poly.pdbx_strand_id
1 'polypeptide(L)'
;MYGSRRSKQTGISTAWLAVFLAVVLGTLWLLFFREGAPFPMSRQPAPDAAPAVATVDDARIVRALGEEPGSWLTYGRTFEEQRFSPLTQIDRETVSRLGLAWSKDLGVRHRVQGSPIMVDGVVYVADPWGVTYALDAKTGAELWKFDPEIDPDLVRYACCGGPVNRGVAYYGDRIYLAAFDARLIALDAATGAQVWEAYTGDPASRVPTTITGAPRVGGGKVYIGQSSSEFGVRGYASAWDAETGEEVWRFFTVPGDPSLPFEHPEMEQAAGTWSGQWWEYGGGGTVWHSIVYDPEFDQVYLGVGNGMPWPRAIRSPGGGDNLFLASIVAVDADTGTMNWYYQTTPGDNWDYTATQDMVLADLRVDDVDRKVLLQAPKNGFFYVIDREDGALLRAHPYGPVNWATHVDLETGRPVENPDMYYDEDPKWILPGAVGGHNWHAMSFDPRQGVMYIPTQEAPFFFSLPEEFVRTGVFKLNEVGMSVGVRVGGPREHAVEAAGPVPDTAGRLKAFDPLTGETLWSTDNPSWNNGGVLATAGGVVFQGGEMGPFVAYDADDGSTLWEFQTYGAISAPPIAYAVDGRQYVAILASATNRHENFGSLLVFAVDGAAAWPAPPERPRDIPEPPPLTASVEQVERGSALYHEACMWCHGDSTLEPLMADLKMMTAETHAQFPAIVLGGMLRDEGMMGYADVLTPEDAELIRQYVISRALVSRETATSSAAVQLDR
;
A
#
# COMPACT_ATOMS: atom_id res chain seq x y z
N MET A 1 -4.08 44.24 -87.20
CA MET A 1 -3.09 45.33 -87.01
C MET A 1 -2.13 44.92 -85.90
N TYR A 2 -0.81 45.03 -86.14
CA TYR A 2 0.34 45.09 -85.20
C TYR A 2 0.33 44.19 -83.94
N GLY A 3 1.19 43.17 -83.79
CA GLY A 3 2.62 43.27 -83.40
C GLY A 3 2.74 43.53 -81.89
N SER A 4 3.40 42.75 -81.02
CA SER A 4 4.71 42.09 -81.14
C SER A 4 5.07 41.23 -79.90
N ARG A 5 5.95 40.24 -80.13
CA ARG A 5 7.06 39.67 -79.28
C ARG A 5 6.76 39.03 -77.92
N ARG A 6 6.90 37.68 -77.82
CA ARG A 6 8.03 36.86 -77.28
C ARG A 6 8.22 37.03 -75.75
N SER A 7 8.12 35.98 -74.93
CA SER A 7 9.08 34.86 -74.89
C SER A 7 8.42 33.49 -74.64
N LYS A 8 9.08 32.44 -75.17
CA LYS A 8 8.75 31.03 -74.97
C LYS A 8 9.46 30.52 -73.71
N GLN A 9 8.77 29.78 -72.85
CA GLN A 9 9.37 28.64 -72.16
C GLN A 9 8.46 27.42 -72.38
N THR A 10 9.01 26.47 -73.12
CA THR A 10 8.44 25.16 -73.42
C THR A 10 8.67 24.23 -72.25
N GLY A 11 7.60 23.60 -71.77
CA GLY A 11 7.66 22.59 -70.72
C GLY A 11 8.43 21.34 -71.14
N ILE A 12 9.08 20.73 -70.15
CA ILE A 12 9.55 19.35 -70.19
C ILE A 12 8.69 18.58 -69.18
N SER A 13 8.17 17.45 -69.64
CA SER A 13 7.20 16.59 -68.97
C SER A 13 7.67 16.07 -67.61
N THR A 14 6.75 16.04 -66.64
CA THR A 14 6.84 15.50 -65.28
C THR A 14 7.25 14.02 -65.17
N ALA A 15 7.37 13.29 -66.28
CA ALA A 15 7.80 11.89 -66.30
C ALA A 15 9.32 11.67 -66.15
N TRP A 16 10.16 12.68 -66.42
CA TRP A 16 11.63 12.54 -66.33
C TRP A 16 12.21 12.93 -64.96
N LEU A 17 11.46 13.64 -64.11
CA LEU A 17 11.91 14.03 -62.77
C LEU A 17 11.84 12.86 -61.77
N ALA A 18 10.86 11.95 -61.94
CA ALA A 18 10.67 10.80 -61.06
C ALA A 18 11.74 9.71 -61.23
N VAL A 19 12.26 9.54 -62.45
CA VAL A 19 13.33 8.55 -62.73
C VAL A 19 14.69 9.05 -62.25
N PHE A 20 14.95 10.37 -62.28
CA PHE A 20 16.22 10.92 -61.82
C PHE A 20 16.35 10.93 -60.29
N LEU A 21 15.25 11.15 -59.55
CA LEU A 21 15.26 11.12 -58.07
C LEU A 21 15.52 9.71 -57.51
N ALA A 22 14.97 8.66 -58.15
CA ALA A 22 15.15 7.28 -57.71
C ALA A 22 16.60 6.78 -57.90
N VAL A 23 17.29 7.24 -58.97
CA VAL A 23 18.69 6.86 -59.23
C VAL A 23 19.65 7.58 -58.29
N VAL A 24 19.44 8.87 -57.99
CA VAL A 24 20.32 9.63 -57.08
C VAL A 24 20.22 9.13 -55.64
N LEU A 25 19.03 8.75 -55.16
CA LEU A 25 18.83 8.19 -53.81
C LEU A 25 19.39 6.76 -53.68
N GLY A 26 19.31 5.94 -54.75
CA GLY A 26 19.90 4.60 -54.76
C GLY A 26 21.44 4.60 -54.77
N THR A 27 22.08 5.58 -55.42
CA THR A 27 23.54 5.69 -55.43
C THR A 27 24.14 6.32 -54.17
N LEU A 28 23.38 7.11 -53.41
CA LEU A 28 23.83 7.59 -52.10
C LEU A 28 23.78 6.49 -51.03
N TRP A 29 22.88 5.51 -51.15
CA TRP A 29 22.78 4.39 -50.20
C TRP A 29 23.93 3.38 -50.31
N LEU A 30 24.54 3.25 -51.50
CA LEU A 30 25.65 2.31 -51.75
C LEU A 30 27.05 2.90 -51.51
N LEU A 31 27.17 4.21 -51.23
CA LEU A 31 28.47 4.87 -50.95
C LEU A 31 28.77 5.05 -49.45
N PHE A 32 27.82 4.77 -48.55
CA PHE A 32 28.05 4.87 -47.09
C PHE A 32 28.32 3.53 -46.40
N PHE A 33 28.26 2.39 -47.10
CA PHE A 33 28.57 1.08 -46.53
C PHE A 33 29.56 0.30 -47.39
N ARG A 34 30.82 0.74 -47.38
CA ARG A 34 31.94 -0.16 -47.62
C ARG A 34 33.17 0.28 -46.81
N GLU A 35 33.59 -0.64 -45.94
CA GLU A 35 34.89 -0.70 -45.27
C GLU A 35 35.20 0.43 -44.27
N GLY A 36 34.49 0.42 -43.14
CA GLY A 36 35.01 0.94 -41.88
C GLY A 36 35.60 -0.20 -41.07
N ALA A 37 36.89 -0.13 -40.74
CA ALA A 37 37.52 -1.01 -39.75
C ALA A 37 36.69 -1.02 -38.45
N PRO A 38 36.62 -2.15 -37.73
CA PRO A 38 35.76 -2.26 -36.56
C PRO A 38 36.20 -1.21 -35.53
N PHE A 39 35.28 -0.30 -35.19
CA PHE A 39 35.39 0.46 -33.96
C PHE A 39 35.58 -0.55 -32.82
N PRO A 40 36.44 -0.29 -31.83
CA PRO A 40 36.40 -1.04 -30.59
C PRO A 40 35.05 -0.70 -29.95
N MET A 41 34.03 -1.49 -30.26
CA MET A 41 32.90 -1.63 -29.37
C MET A 41 33.53 -2.00 -28.04
N SER A 42 33.38 -1.14 -27.03
CA SER A 42 33.48 -1.60 -25.66
C SER A 42 32.51 -2.77 -25.58
N ARG A 43 33.03 -3.99 -25.60
CA ARG A 43 32.25 -5.16 -25.18
C ARG A 43 31.75 -4.77 -23.81
N GLN A 44 30.43 -4.59 -23.68
CA GLN A 44 29.83 -4.83 -22.38
C GLN A 44 30.38 -6.19 -21.93
N PRO A 45 30.87 -6.31 -20.68
CA PRO A 45 31.19 -7.61 -20.14
C PRO A 45 30.00 -8.52 -20.41
N ALA A 46 30.27 -9.75 -20.84
CA ALA A 46 29.23 -10.76 -20.90
C ALA A 46 28.47 -10.72 -19.56
N PRO A 47 27.12 -10.85 -19.54
CA PRO A 47 26.42 -10.97 -18.27
C PRO A 47 27.15 -12.04 -17.46
N ASP A 48 27.51 -11.68 -16.22
CA ASP A 48 27.98 -12.66 -15.27
C ASP A 48 27.00 -13.84 -15.29
N ALA A 49 27.52 -15.06 -15.12
CA ALA A 49 26.73 -16.28 -15.21
C ALA A 49 25.39 -16.07 -14.49
N ALA A 50 24.28 -16.37 -15.18
CA ALA A 50 22.95 -16.27 -14.60
C ALA A 50 22.98 -16.87 -13.19
N PRO A 51 22.37 -16.20 -12.19
CA PRO A 51 22.44 -16.67 -10.81
C PRO A 51 22.01 -18.13 -10.75
N ALA A 52 22.65 -18.92 -9.89
CA ALA A 52 22.23 -20.30 -9.67
C ALA A 52 20.76 -20.28 -9.22
N VAL A 53 19.86 -20.80 -10.06
CA VAL A 53 18.44 -20.88 -9.75
C VAL A 53 18.28 -21.86 -8.60
N ALA A 54 17.85 -21.35 -7.45
CA ALA A 54 17.67 -22.17 -6.29
C ALA A 54 16.19 -22.47 -6.11
N THR A 55 15.86 -23.77 -6.11
CA THR A 55 14.49 -24.18 -5.86
C THR A 55 14.09 -23.85 -4.42
N VAL A 56 12.96 -23.18 -4.23
CA VAL A 56 12.34 -22.94 -2.92
C VAL A 56 11.02 -23.69 -2.86
N ASP A 57 10.95 -24.71 -2.02
CA ASP A 57 9.74 -25.49 -1.74
C ASP A 57 9.32 -25.31 -0.28
N ASP A 58 8.18 -25.90 0.10
CA ASP A 58 7.65 -25.85 1.47
C ASP A 58 8.69 -26.37 2.48
N ALA A 59 9.39 -27.46 2.15
CA ALA A 59 10.37 -28.10 3.01
C ALA A 59 11.60 -27.20 3.26
N ARG A 60 12.02 -26.40 2.28
CA ARG A 60 13.09 -25.41 2.45
C ARG A 60 12.62 -24.25 3.32
N ILE A 61 11.41 -23.72 3.09
CA ILE A 61 10.86 -22.61 3.88
C ILE A 61 10.73 -23.01 5.36
N VAL A 62 10.20 -24.20 5.66
CA VAL A 62 10.09 -24.72 7.03
C VAL A 62 11.47 -24.88 7.69
N ARG A 63 12.47 -25.42 6.96
CA ARG A 63 13.83 -25.60 7.51
C ARG A 63 14.59 -24.29 7.68
N ALA A 64 14.25 -23.23 6.94
CA ALA A 64 14.92 -21.94 7.00
C ALA A 64 14.83 -21.26 8.38
N LEU A 65 13.89 -21.67 9.24
CA LEU A 65 13.84 -21.26 10.64
C LEU A 65 15.16 -21.52 11.39
N GLY A 66 15.78 -22.69 11.15
CA GLY A 66 16.98 -23.14 11.87
C GLY A 66 18.22 -23.35 11.00
N GLU A 67 18.06 -23.64 9.70
CA GLU A 67 19.17 -24.04 8.82
C GLU A 67 19.68 -22.91 7.93
N GLU A 68 18.83 -21.94 7.58
CA GLU A 68 19.16 -20.83 6.67
C GLU A 68 18.86 -19.46 7.29
N PRO A 69 19.49 -19.10 8.44
CA PRO A 69 19.21 -17.83 9.12
C PRO A 69 19.57 -16.60 8.28
N GLY A 70 20.41 -16.77 7.25
CA GLY A 70 20.78 -15.73 6.30
C GLY A 70 19.73 -15.47 5.21
N SER A 71 18.80 -16.40 4.96
CA SER A 71 17.79 -16.32 3.89
C SER A 71 16.52 -15.60 4.35
N TRP A 72 15.84 -14.92 3.42
CA TRP A 72 14.52 -14.32 3.61
C TRP A 72 13.60 -14.77 2.48
N LEU A 73 13.06 -15.99 2.61
CA LEU A 73 12.48 -16.74 1.51
C LEU A 73 11.03 -16.33 1.17
N THR A 74 10.28 -15.85 2.17
CA THR A 74 8.88 -15.43 2.01
C THR A 74 8.68 -13.99 2.49
N TYR A 75 7.48 -13.43 2.30
CA TYR A 75 7.13 -12.07 2.72
C TYR A 75 7.57 -11.75 4.15
N GLY A 76 7.18 -12.61 5.11
CA GLY A 76 7.51 -12.48 6.52
C GLY A 76 8.70 -13.34 6.98
N ARG A 77 9.66 -13.62 6.08
CA ARG A 77 10.82 -14.52 6.21
C ARG A 77 10.48 -16.01 6.09
N THR A 78 9.50 -16.48 6.85
CA THR A 78 9.00 -17.88 6.87
C THR A 78 7.47 -17.92 6.79
N PHE A 79 6.86 -19.10 6.84
CA PHE A 79 5.39 -19.25 6.82
C PHE A 79 4.72 -18.63 8.05
N GLU A 80 5.41 -18.55 9.17
CA GLU A 80 4.88 -17.99 10.42
C GLU A 80 4.78 -16.45 10.41
N GLU A 81 5.36 -15.80 9.40
CA GLU A 81 5.42 -14.34 9.24
C GLU A 81 5.92 -13.55 10.47
N GLN A 82 6.70 -14.18 11.35
CA GLN A 82 7.20 -13.57 12.59
C GLN A 82 8.09 -12.34 12.36
N ARG A 83 8.66 -12.19 11.15
CA ARG A 83 9.62 -11.13 10.80
C ARG A 83 10.74 -10.98 11.84
N PHE A 84 11.18 -12.10 12.39
CA PHE A 84 12.28 -12.18 13.34
C PHE A 84 13.49 -12.81 12.65
N SER A 85 14.66 -12.17 12.76
CA SER A 85 15.90 -12.70 12.21
C SER A 85 16.77 -13.35 13.29
N PRO A 86 17.23 -14.61 13.14
CA PRO A 86 18.16 -15.25 14.07
C PRO A 86 19.59 -14.72 13.98
N LEU A 87 19.87 -13.81 13.04
CA LEU A 87 21.20 -13.25 12.85
C LEU A 87 21.60 -12.32 14.00
N THR A 88 22.87 -12.40 14.39
CA THR A 88 23.42 -11.71 15.57
C THR A 88 24.69 -10.91 15.30
N GLN A 89 25.18 -10.83 14.05
CA GLN A 89 26.37 -10.03 13.74
C GLN A 89 26.12 -8.53 13.91
N ILE A 90 24.88 -8.09 13.71
CA ILE A 90 24.39 -6.77 14.13
C ILE A 90 23.64 -6.98 15.45
N ASP A 91 24.22 -6.46 16.52
CA ASP A 91 23.78 -6.56 17.91
C ASP A 91 24.01 -5.24 18.64
N ARG A 92 23.73 -5.20 19.95
CA ARG A 92 23.90 -4.02 20.80
C ARG A 92 25.32 -3.43 20.79
N GLU A 93 26.35 -4.25 20.57
CA GLU A 93 27.75 -3.82 20.60
C GLU A 93 28.20 -3.27 19.24
N THR A 94 27.62 -3.79 18.15
CA THR A 94 28.05 -3.51 16.79
C THR A 94 27.14 -2.55 16.03
N VAL A 95 25.88 -2.38 16.43
CA VAL A 95 24.88 -1.54 15.74
C VAL A 95 25.31 -0.07 15.62
N SER A 96 26.09 0.45 16.57
CA SER A 96 26.65 1.81 16.49
C SER A 96 27.60 2.02 15.30
N ARG A 97 28.12 0.94 14.70
CA ARG A 97 28.99 0.95 13.52
C ARG A 97 28.23 0.62 12.23
N LEU A 98 26.91 0.54 12.29
CA LEU A 98 26.08 0.29 11.11
C LEU A 98 26.18 1.50 10.16
N GLY A 99 26.40 1.22 8.88
CA GLY A 99 26.49 2.23 7.84
C GLY A 99 25.99 1.68 6.50
N LEU A 100 25.76 2.57 5.53
CA LEU A 100 25.26 2.18 4.22
C LEU A 100 26.31 1.32 3.51
N ALA A 101 25.92 0.11 3.10
CA ALA A 101 26.74 -0.79 2.30
C ALA A 101 26.58 -0.49 0.81
N TRP A 102 25.33 -0.36 0.35
CA TRP A 102 24.97 0.01 -1.01
C TRP A 102 23.52 0.52 -1.05
N SER A 103 23.14 1.16 -2.15
CA SER A 103 21.77 1.60 -2.42
C SER A 103 21.39 1.43 -3.88
N LYS A 104 20.09 1.35 -4.15
CA LYS A 104 19.50 1.34 -5.50
C LYS A 104 18.39 2.39 -5.57
N ASP A 105 18.55 3.34 -6.48
CA ASP A 105 17.48 4.25 -6.89
C ASP A 105 16.48 3.48 -7.76
N LEU A 106 15.19 3.55 -7.42
CA LEU A 106 14.10 2.89 -8.14
C LEU A 106 13.46 3.80 -9.20
N GLY A 107 13.80 5.09 -9.24
CA GLY A 107 13.32 6.05 -10.23
C GLY A 107 11.85 6.44 -10.06
N VAL A 108 11.22 6.07 -8.95
CA VAL A 108 9.78 6.29 -8.69
C VAL A 108 9.55 7.38 -7.65
N ARG A 109 8.39 8.05 -7.74
CA ARG A 109 7.97 9.09 -6.77
C ARG A 109 6.82 8.66 -5.86
N HIS A 110 6.19 7.53 -6.14
CA HIS A 110 5.09 6.99 -5.33
C HIS A 110 5.61 6.25 -4.08
N ARG A 111 4.68 5.87 -3.20
CA ARG A 111 4.99 5.19 -1.94
C ARG A 111 5.54 3.80 -2.19
N VAL A 112 6.73 3.53 -1.67
CA VAL A 112 7.35 2.21 -1.71
C VAL A 112 7.02 1.47 -0.42
N GLN A 113 6.19 0.43 -0.53
CA GLN A 113 5.65 -0.34 0.60
C GLN A 113 6.20 -1.77 0.67
N GLY A 114 7.05 -2.15 -0.29
CA GLY A 114 7.53 -3.50 -0.51
C GLY A 114 8.36 -4.09 0.64
N SER A 115 8.17 -5.37 0.92
CA SER A 115 9.17 -6.18 1.62
C SER A 115 10.05 -6.85 0.57
N PRO A 116 11.38 -6.59 0.53
CA PRO A 116 12.25 -7.39 -0.31
C PRO A 116 12.25 -8.86 0.13
N ILE A 117 12.62 -9.75 -0.77
CA ILE A 117 12.97 -11.14 -0.44
C ILE A 117 14.43 -11.40 -0.83
N MET A 118 15.11 -12.28 -0.10
CA MET A 118 16.51 -12.63 -0.37
C MET A 118 16.65 -14.14 -0.46
N VAL A 119 17.01 -14.62 -1.65
CA VAL A 119 17.23 -16.03 -1.94
C VAL A 119 18.61 -16.18 -2.57
N ASP A 120 19.49 -16.92 -1.89
CA ASP A 120 20.81 -17.34 -2.40
C ASP A 120 21.68 -16.21 -2.98
N GLY A 121 21.69 -15.07 -2.30
CA GLY A 121 22.51 -13.91 -2.68
C GLY A 121 21.86 -13.00 -3.72
N VAL A 122 20.58 -13.21 -4.06
CA VAL A 122 19.78 -12.31 -4.89
C VAL A 122 18.67 -11.69 -4.06
N VAL A 123 18.58 -10.36 -4.10
CA VAL A 123 17.45 -9.60 -3.54
C VAL A 123 16.44 -9.34 -4.66
N TYR A 124 15.18 -9.71 -4.44
CA TYR A 124 14.08 -9.36 -5.33
C TYR A 124 13.20 -8.29 -4.68
N VAL A 125 12.86 -7.27 -5.46
CA VAL A 125 12.05 -6.15 -4.99
C VAL A 125 11.15 -5.64 -6.11
N ALA A 126 9.90 -5.29 -5.78
CA ALA A 126 9.00 -4.59 -6.67
C ALA A 126 8.84 -3.13 -6.23
N ASP A 127 8.80 -2.23 -7.21
CA ASP A 127 8.43 -0.84 -6.99
C ASP A 127 6.89 -0.66 -7.00
N PRO A 128 6.36 0.54 -6.74
CA PRO A 128 4.92 0.77 -6.61
C PRO A 128 4.10 0.42 -7.86
N TRP A 129 4.71 0.44 -9.05
CA TRP A 129 4.08 0.06 -10.31
C TRP A 129 4.20 -1.44 -10.62
N GLY A 130 4.77 -2.22 -9.70
CA GLY A 130 5.03 -3.65 -9.88
C GLY A 130 6.28 -3.94 -10.70
N VAL A 131 7.06 -2.92 -11.08
CA VAL A 131 8.33 -3.14 -11.76
C VAL A 131 9.25 -3.90 -10.82
N THR A 132 9.63 -5.09 -11.23
CA THR A 132 10.35 -6.06 -10.39
C THR A 132 11.82 -6.11 -10.79
N TYR A 133 12.69 -6.03 -9.79
CA TYR A 133 14.14 -6.04 -9.94
C TYR A 133 14.71 -7.27 -9.23
N ALA A 134 15.66 -7.95 -9.86
CA ALA A 134 16.58 -8.84 -9.18
C ALA A 134 17.95 -8.17 -9.08
N LEU A 135 18.49 -8.14 -7.87
CA LEU A 135 19.72 -7.42 -7.54
C LEU A 135 20.71 -8.39 -6.87
N ASP A 136 21.99 -8.30 -7.20
CA ASP A 136 23.04 -8.95 -6.41
C ASP A 136 23.01 -8.37 -4.99
N ALA A 137 22.82 -9.23 -3.99
CA ALA A 137 22.58 -8.82 -2.61
C ALA A 137 23.79 -8.17 -1.92
N LYS A 138 25.00 -8.31 -2.48
CA LYS A 138 26.23 -7.71 -1.94
C LYS A 138 26.53 -6.34 -2.52
N THR A 139 26.20 -6.15 -3.79
CA THR A 139 26.65 -4.99 -4.57
C THR A 139 25.51 -4.08 -5.04
N GLY A 140 24.28 -4.58 -5.05
CA GLY A 140 23.13 -3.90 -5.63
C GLY A 140 23.12 -3.89 -7.16
N ALA A 141 24.01 -4.64 -7.82
CA ALA A 141 24.05 -4.74 -9.27
C ALA A 141 22.74 -5.36 -9.80
N GLU A 142 22.13 -4.71 -10.78
CA GLU A 142 20.91 -5.21 -11.41
C GLU A 142 21.23 -6.42 -12.28
N LEU A 143 20.61 -7.56 -11.96
CA LEU A 143 20.71 -8.81 -12.71
C LEU A 143 19.68 -8.83 -13.84
N TRP A 144 18.43 -8.47 -13.52
CA TRP A 144 17.35 -8.27 -14.47
C TRP A 144 16.29 -7.32 -13.91
N LYS A 145 15.45 -6.82 -14.82
CA LYS A 145 14.29 -5.97 -14.55
C LYS A 145 13.10 -6.43 -15.40
N PHE A 146 11.92 -6.51 -14.79
CA PHE A 146 10.65 -6.77 -15.46
C PHE A 146 9.69 -5.61 -15.19
N ASP A 147 9.03 -5.11 -16.23
CA ASP A 147 8.02 -4.05 -16.13
C ASP A 147 6.67 -4.64 -16.59
N PRO A 148 5.64 -4.70 -15.72
CA PRO A 148 4.32 -5.18 -16.11
C PRO A 148 3.57 -4.21 -17.04
N GLU A 149 4.04 -2.98 -17.23
CA GLU A 149 3.39 -1.94 -18.06
C GLU A 149 1.95 -1.63 -17.60
N ILE A 150 1.77 -1.35 -16.31
CA ILE A 150 0.47 -0.99 -15.73
C ILE A 150 -0.09 0.27 -16.39
N ASP A 151 -1.37 0.23 -16.77
CA ASP A 151 -2.07 1.40 -17.28
C ASP A 151 -2.19 2.48 -16.18
N PRO A 152 -1.58 3.67 -16.35
CA PRO A 152 -1.64 4.75 -15.36
C PRO A 152 -3.07 5.24 -15.08
N ASP A 153 -4.02 5.02 -15.99
CA ASP A 153 -5.42 5.42 -15.78
C ASP A 153 -6.08 4.64 -14.63
N LEU A 154 -5.55 3.48 -14.27
CA LEU A 154 -6.06 2.67 -13.15
C LEU A 154 -5.76 3.29 -11.79
N VAL A 155 -4.80 4.22 -11.70
CA VAL A 155 -4.42 4.86 -10.43
C VAL A 155 -5.59 5.61 -9.78
N ARG A 156 -6.61 6.02 -10.54
CA ARG A 156 -7.83 6.65 -10.01
C ARG A 156 -8.66 5.73 -9.13
N TYR A 157 -8.44 4.41 -9.23
CA TYR A 157 -9.05 3.38 -8.40
C TYR A 157 -8.16 2.97 -7.22
N ALA A 158 -7.05 3.67 -6.99
CA ALA A 158 -6.23 3.51 -5.80
C ALA A 158 -6.85 4.27 -4.62
N CYS A 159 -7.32 3.54 -3.60
CA CYS A 159 -7.81 4.18 -2.38
C CYS A 159 -6.74 5.06 -1.71
N CYS A 160 -5.49 4.65 -1.80
CA CYS A 160 -4.54 4.95 -0.74
C CYS A 160 -3.37 5.80 -1.26
N GLY A 161 -3.69 6.70 -2.20
CA GLY A 161 -2.78 7.76 -2.67
C GLY A 161 -1.72 7.29 -3.66
N GLY A 162 -2.12 6.55 -4.71
CA GLY A 162 -1.26 6.10 -5.81
C GLY A 162 -1.15 4.58 -5.95
N PRO A 163 -0.48 4.09 -7.01
CA PRO A 163 -0.16 2.67 -7.12
C PRO A 163 0.83 2.33 -6.00
N VAL A 164 0.64 1.17 -5.37
CA VAL A 164 1.53 0.64 -4.35
C VAL A 164 1.62 -0.88 -4.49
N ASN A 165 2.77 -1.43 -4.14
CA ASN A 165 3.01 -2.87 -4.14
C ASN A 165 3.79 -3.25 -2.87
N ARG A 166 3.36 -4.33 -2.20
CA ARG A 166 3.98 -4.78 -0.93
C ARG A 166 5.03 -5.88 -1.11
N GLY A 167 5.32 -6.30 -2.33
CA GLY A 167 6.41 -7.21 -2.65
C GLY A 167 5.98 -8.36 -3.55
N VAL A 168 6.94 -9.25 -3.79
CA VAL A 168 6.80 -10.45 -4.60
C VAL A 168 6.90 -11.70 -3.73
N ALA A 169 6.50 -12.85 -4.27
CA ALA A 169 6.76 -14.16 -3.66
C ALA A 169 7.76 -14.96 -4.48
N TYR A 170 8.45 -15.91 -3.86
CA TYR A 170 9.34 -16.86 -4.52
C TYR A 170 8.90 -18.29 -4.21
N TYR A 171 8.71 -19.11 -5.25
CA TYR A 171 8.39 -20.53 -5.10
C TYR A 171 8.81 -21.34 -6.31
N GLY A 172 9.32 -22.55 -6.10
CA GLY A 172 9.98 -23.33 -7.13
C GLY A 172 11.18 -22.57 -7.64
N ASP A 173 11.18 -22.23 -8.92
CA ASP A 173 12.18 -21.41 -9.62
C ASP A 173 11.62 -20.07 -10.12
N ARG A 174 10.51 -19.61 -9.52
CA ARG A 174 9.74 -18.46 -10.02
C ARG A 174 9.55 -17.36 -8.99
N ILE A 175 9.45 -16.15 -9.50
CA ILE A 175 8.95 -14.97 -8.80
C ILE A 175 7.49 -14.75 -9.18
N TYR A 176 6.63 -14.50 -8.19
CA TYR A 176 5.22 -14.17 -8.41
C TYR A 176 4.96 -12.72 -8.04
N LEU A 177 4.44 -11.97 -9.01
CA LEU A 177 4.03 -10.58 -8.89
C LEU A 177 2.51 -10.50 -9.00
N ALA A 178 1.87 -9.91 -8.00
CA ALA A 178 0.50 -9.44 -8.14
C ALA A 178 0.53 -7.96 -8.52
N ALA A 179 0.21 -7.67 -9.77
CA ALA A 179 0.29 -6.36 -10.36
C ALA A 179 -0.96 -5.51 -10.01
N PHE A 180 -0.81 -4.18 -10.05
CA PHE A 180 -1.86 -3.27 -9.59
C PHE A 180 -3.19 -3.41 -10.35
N ASP A 181 -3.15 -3.86 -11.60
CA ASP A 181 -4.30 -4.06 -12.50
C ASP A 181 -4.91 -5.46 -12.43
N ALA A 182 -4.68 -6.16 -11.31
CA ALA A 182 -5.18 -7.50 -11.03
C ALA A 182 -4.63 -8.64 -11.90
N ARG A 183 -3.50 -8.42 -12.59
CA ARG A 183 -2.72 -9.52 -13.16
C ARG A 183 -1.87 -10.21 -12.10
N LEU A 184 -1.94 -11.53 -12.05
CA LEU A 184 -1.00 -12.38 -11.34
C LEU A 184 0.01 -12.93 -12.37
N ILE A 185 1.29 -12.62 -12.17
CA ILE A 185 2.34 -12.87 -13.16
C ILE A 185 3.42 -13.71 -12.51
N ALA A 186 3.78 -14.84 -13.15
CA ALA A 186 4.95 -15.62 -12.77
C ALA A 186 6.12 -15.30 -13.69
N LEU A 187 7.29 -15.05 -13.10
CA LEU A 187 8.54 -14.75 -13.78
C LEU A 187 9.56 -15.84 -13.46
N ASP A 188 10.38 -16.22 -14.43
CA ASP A 188 11.56 -17.05 -14.20
C ASP A 188 12.55 -16.28 -13.29
N ALA A 189 12.95 -16.86 -12.17
CA ALA A 189 13.73 -16.14 -11.16
C ALA A 189 15.14 -15.76 -11.63
N ALA A 190 15.73 -16.50 -12.57
CA ALA A 190 17.07 -16.19 -13.09
C ALA A 190 17.07 -15.08 -14.13
N THR A 191 16.00 -14.98 -14.93
CA THR A 191 15.99 -14.15 -16.14
C THR A 191 14.98 -13.01 -16.10
N GLY A 192 13.99 -13.08 -15.21
CA GLY A 192 12.85 -12.16 -15.18
C GLY A 192 11.87 -12.37 -16.33
N ALA A 193 12.02 -13.42 -17.14
CA ALA A 193 11.13 -13.70 -18.25
C ALA A 193 9.77 -14.19 -17.74
N GLN A 194 8.69 -13.61 -18.26
CA GLN A 194 7.33 -14.06 -17.93
C GLN A 194 7.10 -15.51 -18.38
N VAL A 195 6.66 -16.34 -17.42
CA VAL A 195 6.30 -17.75 -17.62
C VAL A 195 4.82 -17.88 -17.93
N TRP A 196 3.98 -17.29 -17.08
CA TRP A 196 2.53 -17.25 -17.25
C TRP A 196 1.95 -15.96 -16.65
N GLU A 197 0.73 -15.64 -17.05
CA GLU A 197 -0.09 -14.54 -16.51
C GLU A 197 -1.54 -14.99 -16.40
N ALA A 198 -2.20 -14.57 -15.32
CA ALA A 198 -3.63 -14.77 -15.08
C ALA A 198 -4.28 -13.45 -14.64
N TYR A 199 -5.55 -13.25 -14.98
CA TYR A 199 -6.34 -12.12 -14.48
C TYR A 199 -7.19 -12.57 -13.29
N THR A 200 -7.00 -11.96 -12.12
CA THR A 200 -7.67 -12.38 -10.89
C THR A 200 -8.97 -11.64 -10.63
N GLY A 201 -9.22 -10.54 -11.36
CA GLY A 201 -10.38 -9.66 -11.17
C GLY A 201 -11.71 -10.39 -11.28
N ASP A 202 -12.70 -9.95 -10.51
CA ASP A 202 -14.09 -10.39 -10.67
C ASP A 202 -14.71 -9.66 -11.87
N PRO A 203 -15.12 -10.38 -12.94
CA PRO A 203 -15.78 -9.75 -14.09
C PRO A 203 -17.09 -9.04 -13.76
N ALA A 204 -17.72 -9.36 -12.62
CA ALA A 204 -18.93 -8.70 -12.13
C ALA A 204 -18.64 -7.40 -11.36
N SER A 205 -17.37 -7.07 -11.11
CA SER A 205 -17.00 -5.85 -10.40
C SER A 205 -17.43 -4.60 -11.17
N ARG A 206 -17.99 -3.63 -10.43
CA ARG A 206 -18.44 -2.34 -10.99
C ARG A 206 -17.27 -1.47 -11.48
N VAL A 207 -16.11 -1.61 -10.85
CA VAL A 207 -14.89 -0.86 -11.14
C VAL A 207 -13.75 -1.85 -11.41
N PRO A 208 -12.69 -1.44 -12.12
CA PRO A 208 -11.50 -2.27 -12.27
C PRO A 208 -10.97 -2.74 -10.92
N THR A 209 -10.74 -4.05 -10.79
CA THR A 209 -10.09 -4.62 -9.61
C THR A 209 -8.66 -4.12 -9.50
N THR A 210 -8.24 -3.79 -8.28
CA THR A 210 -6.85 -3.44 -7.99
C THR A 210 -6.23 -4.39 -6.96
N ILE A 211 -4.91 -4.55 -6.99
CA ILE A 211 -4.16 -5.35 -6.01
C ILE A 211 -2.97 -4.55 -5.48
N THR A 212 -2.75 -4.61 -4.18
CA THR A 212 -1.60 -3.96 -3.53
C THR A 212 -0.77 -4.89 -2.65
N GLY A 213 -1.36 -5.99 -2.17
CA GLY A 213 -0.71 -6.98 -1.32
C GLY A 213 0.34 -7.81 -2.06
N ALA A 214 1.34 -8.28 -1.32
CA ALA A 214 2.26 -9.29 -1.83
C ALA A 214 1.54 -10.65 -1.88
N PRO A 215 1.66 -11.43 -2.96
CA PRO A 215 1.15 -12.80 -2.98
C PRO A 215 1.86 -13.64 -1.91
N ARG A 216 1.16 -14.66 -1.38
CA ARG A 216 1.80 -15.73 -0.62
C ARG A 216 1.82 -16.99 -1.44
N VAL A 217 2.75 -17.88 -1.13
CA VAL A 217 2.96 -19.13 -1.87
C VAL A 217 3.19 -20.26 -0.88
N GLY A 218 2.71 -21.46 -1.18
CA GLY A 218 2.87 -22.65 -0.35
C GLY A 218 1.89 -23.75 -0.76
N GLY A 219 2.21 -25.01 -0.51
CA GLY A 219 1.37 -26.14 -0.93
C GLY A 219 1.16 -26.19 -2.46
N GLY A 220 2.16 -25.75 -3.23
CA GLY A 220 2.10 -25.67 -4.69
C GLY A 220 1.22 -24.56 -5.27
N LYS A 221 0.73 -23.61 -4.45
CA LYS A 221 -0.23 -22.59 -4.88
C LYS A 221 0.24 -21.17 -4.57
N VAL A 222 -0.30 -20.21 -5.31
CA VAL A 222 -0.16 -18.77 -5.10
C VAL A 222 -1.49 -18.23 -4.59
N TYR A 223 -1.47 -17.57 -3.44
CA TYR A 223 -2.63 -16.98 -2.78
C TYR A 223 -2.62 -15.46 -2.94
N ILE A 224 -3.72 -14.90 -3.41
CA ILE A 224 -3.89 -13.45 -3.58
C ILE A 224 -5.35 -13.05 -3.45
N GLY A 225 -5.58 -11.86 -2.89
CA GLY A 225 -6.90 -11.21 -2.85
C GLY A 225 -6.94 -9.95 -3.71
N GLN A 226 -7.75 -9.00 -3.29
CA GLN A 226 -7.93 -7.71 -3.98
C GLN A 226 -8.02 -6.55 -2.98
N SER A 227 -7.96 -5.33 -3.51
CA SER A 227 -7.91 -4.06 -2.75
C SER A 227 -9.13 -3.18 -2.97
N SER A 228 -9.22 -2.12 -2.16
CA SER A 228 -10.07 -0.94 -2.42
C SER A 228 -11.58 -1.16 -2.28
N SER A 229 -12.01 -1.70 -1.13
CA SER A 229 -13.42 -1.74 -0.71
C SER A 229 -14.11 -0.39 -0.89
N GLU A 230 -13.40 0.72 -0.71
CA GLU A 230 -13.88 2.10 -0.79
C GLU A 230 -14.55 2.48 -2.13
N PHE A 231 -14.38 1.68 -3.19
CA PHE A 231 -15.02 1.91 -4.50
C PHE A 231 -16.31 1.10 -4.75
N GLY A 232 -16.70 0.27 -3.79
CA GLY A 232 -17.93 -0.54 -3.89
C GLY A 232 -17.70 -1.91 -4.52
N VAL A 233 -16.64 -2.60 -4.13
CA VAL A 233 -16.31 -3.95 -4.63
C VAL A 233 -16.71 -5.05 -3.64
N ARG A 234 -16.90 -6.27 -4.16
CA ARG A 234 -17.19 -7.47 -3.37
C ARG A 234 -15.92 -8.26 -3.10
N GLY A 235 -15.54 -8.39 -1.83
CA GLY A 235 -14.30 -9.03 -1.39
C GLY A 235 -14.19 -10.52 -1.73
N TYR A 236 -12.97 -10.95 -2.06
CA TYR A 236 -12.60 -12.34 -2.25
C TYR A 236 -11.09 -12.55 -2.04
N ALA A 237 -10.71 -13.82 -1.88
CA ALA A 237 -9.34 -14.33 -2.05
C ALA A 237 -9.37 -15.56 -2.97
N SER A 238 -8.24 -15.86 -3.60
CA SER A 238 -8.12 -16.94 -4.58
C SER A 238 -6.79 -17.66 -4.46
N ALA A 239 -6.78 -18.95 -4.79
CA ALA A 239 -5.58 -19.74 -4.96
C ALA A 239 -5.39 -20.13 -6.43
N TRP A 240 -4.15 -20.09 -6.87
CA TRP A 240 -3.73 -20.35 -8.24
C TRP A 240 -2.63 -21.38 -8.24
N ASP A 241 -2.66 -22.33 -9.16
CA ASP A 241 -1.59 -23.30 -9.30
C ASP A 241 -0.27 -22.58 -9.66
N ALA A 242 0.78 -22.82 -8.88
CA ALA A 242 2.03 -22.06 -9.01
C ALA A 242 2.78 -22.36 -10.32
N GLU A 243 2.57 -23.55 -10.90
CA GLU A 243 3.23 -23.95 -12.15
C GLU A 243 2.54 -23.41 -13.40
N THR A 244 1.21 -23.42 -13.40
CA THR A 244 0.39 -23.20 -14.59
C THR A 244 -0.36 -21.87 -14.60
N GLY A 245 -0.62 -21.30 -13.42
CA GLY A 245 -1.46 -20.11 -13.28
C GLY A 245 -2.97 -20.40 -13.42
N GLU A 246 -3.40 -21.66 -13.31
CA GLU A 246 -4.83 -22.01 -13.30
C GLU A 246 -5.46 -21.69 -11.94
N GLU A 247 -6.66 -21.10 -11.91
CA GLU A 247 -7.40 -20.86 -10.67
C GLU A 247 -7.83 -22.21 -10.06
N VAL A 248 -7.42 -22.47 -8.82
CA VAL A 248 -7.77 -23.69 -8.07
C VAL A 248 -9.09 -23.50 -7.34
N TRP A 249 -9.20 -22.39 -6.59
CA TRP A 249 -10.40 -22.03 -5.86
C TRP A 249 -10.48 -20.52 -5.65
N ARG A 250 -11.70 -20.04 -5.38
CA ARG A 250 -11.99 -18.67 -4.96
C ARG A 250 -12.98 -18.65 -3.81
N PHE A 251 -12.63 -17.90 -2.77
CA PHE A 251 -13.45 -17.68 -1.59
C PHE A 251 -13.91 -16.22 -1.56
N PHE A 252 -15.19 -15.98 -1.88
CA PHE A 252 -15.84 -14.70 -1.57
C PHE A 252 -15.98 -14.51 -0.06
N THR A 253 -15.72 -13.30 0.42
CA THR A 253 -15.77 -12.97 1.86
C THR A 253 -17.08 -12.35 2.30
N VAL A 254 -17.92 -11.89 1.37
CA VAL A 254 -19.25 -11.35 1.65
C VAL A 254 -20.27 -11.86 0.63
N PRO A 255 -21.54 -12.07 1.04
CA PRO A 255 -22.57 -12.61 0.16
C PRO A 255 -22.92 -11.65 -0.97
N GLY A 256 -23.21 -12.18 -2.16
CA GLY A 256 -23.72 -11.45 -3.30
C GLY A 256 -25.22 -11.19 -3.21
N ASP A 257 -25.87 -11.01 -4.36
CA ASP A 257 -27.33 -10.94 -4.45
C ASP A 257 -27.95 -12.27 -3.96
N PRO A 258 -28.70 -12.27 -2.84
CA PRO A 258 -29.26 -13.50 -2.26
C PRO A 258 -30.39 -14.10 -3.10
N SER A 259 -30.81 -13.45 -4.19
CA SER A 259 -31.72 -14.03 -5.18
C SER A 259 -31.01 -14.93 -6.21
N LEU A 260 -29.68 -14.88 -6.27
CA LEU A 260 -28.85 -15.76 -7.10
C LEU A 260 -28.33 -16.95 -6.29
N PRO A 261 -27.90 -18.05 -6.95
CA PRO A 261 -27.21 -19.13 -6.26
C PRO A 261 -25.92 -18.63 -5.59
N PHE A 262 -25.71 -19.03 -4.34
CA PHE A 262 -24.46 -18.78 -3.63
C PHE A 262 -23.32 -19.63 -4.21
N GLU A 263 -22.11 -19.04 -4.26
CA GLU A 263 -20.93 -19.68 -4.83
C GLU A 263 -20.42 -20.83 -3.96
N HIS A 264 -20.60 -20.71 -2.64
CA HIS A 264 -20.26 -21.72 -1.65
C HIS A 264 -21.17 -21.61 -0.40
N PRO A 265 -21.34 -22.68 0.40
CA PRO A 265 -22.28 -22.72 1.53
C PRO A 265 -22.08 -21.60 2.57
N GLU A 266 -20.86 -21.13 2.74
CA GLU A 266 -20.49 -20.07 3.66
C GLU A 266 -21.13 -18.73 3.29
N MET A 267 -21.40 -18.48 2.00
CA MET A 267 -22.15 -17.29 1.56
C MET A 267 -23.63 -17.36 1.92
N GLU A 268 -24.23 -18.56 1.94
CA GLU A 268 -25.61 -18.72 2.43
C GLU A 268 -25.68 -18.44 3.94
N GLN A 269 -24.73 -18.98 4.72
CA GLN A 269 -24.59 -18.67 6.14
C GLN A 269 -24.38 -17.17 6.36
N ALA A 270 -23.45 -16.57 5.62
CA ALA A 270 -23.13 -15.15 5.75
C ALA A 270 -24.35 -14.28 5.45
N ALA A 271 -25.11 -14.57 4.39
CA ALA A 271 -26.30 -13.80 3.98
C ALA A 271 -27.34 -13.66 5.11
N GLY A 272 -27.45 -14.66 6.00
CA GLY A 272 -28.32 -14.59 7.18
C GLY A 272 -27.95 -13.51 8.21
N THR A 273 -26.76 -12.90 8.07
CA THR A 273 -26.25 -11.84 8.95
C THR A 273 -26.31 -10.44 8.31
N TRP A 274 -26.86 -10.32 7.11
CA TRP A 274 -27.01 -9.06 6.39
C TRP A 274 -28.49 -8.68 6.19
N SER A 275 -28.74 -7.41 5.94
CA SER A 275 -30.07 -6.86 5.67
C SER A 275 -30.03 -5.77 4.60
N GLY A 276 -31.16 -5.52 3.93
CA GLY A 276 -31.22 -4.50 2.88
C GLY A 276 -30.70 -5.01 1.52
N GLN A 277 -30.02 -4.15 0.76
CA GLN A 277 -29.52 -4.41 -0.60
C GLN A 277 -28.00 -4.21 -0.65
N TRP A 278 -27.26 -4.80 0.28
CA TRP A 278 -25.81 -4.57 0.43
C TRP A 278 -25.02 -4.87 -0.85
N TRP A 279 -25.48 -5.84 -1.64
CA TRP A 279 -24.82 -6.26 -2.89
C TRP A 279 -24.81 -5.16 -3.96
N GLU A 280 -25.73 -4.19 -3.92
CA GLU A 280 -25.70 -3.03 -4.82
C GLU A 280 -24.50 -2.11 -4.53
N TYR A 281 -23.94 -2.18 -3.33
CA TYR A 281 -22.73 -1.44 -2.92
C TYR A 281 -21.47 -2.30 -2.93
N GLY A 282 -21.57 -3.58 -3.32
CA GLY A 282 -20.48 -4.57 -3.26
C GLY A 282 -20.25 -5.19 -1.87
N GLY A 283 -20.60 -4.51 -0.79
CA GLY A 283 -20.51 -5.02 0.59
C GLY A 283 -19.14 -4.91 1.25
N GLY A 284 -18.04 -4.86 0.48
CA GLY A 284 -16.67 -4.72 0.98
C GLY A 284 -15.99 -6.06 1.25
N GLY A 285 -15.17 -6.15 2.29
CA GLY A 285 -14.52 -7.39 2.73
C GLY A 285 -13.29 -7.78 1.92
N THR A 286 -12.62 -6.82 1.26
CA THR A 286 -11.42 -7.09 0.46
C THR A 286 -10.26 -7.69 1.28
N VAL A 287 -9.59 -8.73 0.76
CA VAL A 287 -8.42 -9.39 1.36
C VAL A 287 -7.14 -8.80 0.76
N TRP A 288 -6.77 -7.61 1.22
CA TRP A 288 -5.80 -6.77 0.50
C TRP A 288 -4.35 -6.86 1.00
N HIS A 289 -4.09 -7.60 2.08
CA HIS A 289 -2.76 -7.63 2.72
C HIS A 289 -2.36 -8.99 3.31
N SER A 290 -2.79 -9.29 4.54
CA SER A 290 -2.35 -10.49 5.25
C SER A 290 -3.09 -11.73 4.76
N ILE A 291 -2.31 -12.66 4.20
CA ILE A 291 -2.69 -14.02 3.84
C ILE A 291 -1.55 -14.89 4.33
N VAL A 292 -1.82 -15.91 5.15
CA VAL A 292 -0.77 -16.73 5.77
C VAL A 292 -1.07 -18.20 5.53
N TYR A 293 -0.14 -18.93 4.92
CA TYR A 293 -0.23 -20.38 4.74
C TYR A 293 0.40 -21.10 5.93
N ASP A 294 -0.32 -22.06 6.50
CA ASP A 294 0.14 -22.91 7.59
C ASP A 294 0.26 -24.35 7.11
N PRO A 295 1.48 -24.85 6.84
CA PRO A 295 1.67 -26.22 6.37
C PRO A 295 1.39 -27.27 7.45
N GLU A 296 1.27 -26.90 8.72
CA GLU A 296 1.01 -27.86 9.80
C GLU A 296 -0.45 -28.32 9.81
N PHE A 297 -1.38 -27.40 9.56
CA PHE A 297 -2.81 -27.65 9.48
C PHE A 297 -3.34 -27.68 8.04
N ASP A 298 -2.46 -27.45 7.06
CA ASP A 298 -2.75 -27.32 5.64
C ASP A 298 -3.90 -26.35 5.34
N GLN A 299 -3.81 -25.16 5.95
CA GLN A 299 -4.83 -24.12 5.83
C GLN A 299 -4.22 -22.75 5.56
N VAL A 300 -5.04 -21.87 5.02
CA VAL A 300 -4.70 -20.48 4.71
C VAL A 300 -5.56 -19.57 5.57
N TYR A 301 -4.92 -18.70 6.34
CA TYR A 301 -5.58 -17.65 7.10
C TYR A 301 -5.71 -16.40 6.24
N LEU A 302 -6.94 -15.91 6.09
CA LEU A 302 -7.30 -14.72 5.33
C LEU A 302 -7.70 -13.59 6.27
N GLY A 303 -7.00 -12.45 6.19
CA GLY A 303 -7.41 -11.24 6.87
C GLY A 303 -8.44 -10.46 6.04
N VAL A 304 -9.67 -10.35 6.53
CA VAL A 304 -10.81 -9.77 5.78
C VAL A 304 -11.02 -8.30 6.12
N GLY A 305 -11.25 -7.49 5.09
CA GLY A 305 -11.38 -6.03 5.19
C GLY A 305 -12.70 -5.51 5.78
N ASN A 306 -12.82 -4.18 5.73
CA ASN A 306 -13.95 -3.38 6.17
C ASN A 306 -15.19 -3.52 5.28
N GLY A 307 -16.34 -3.08 5.79
CA GLY A 307 -17.59 -3.02 5.04
C GLY A 307 -17.71 -1.82 4.10
N MET A 308 -18.52 -1.97 3.06
CA MET A 308 -18.79 -0.91 2.08
C MET A 308 -20.28 -0.70 1.79
N PRO A 309 -20.83 0.54 1.91
CA PRO A 309 -20.20 1.73 2.52
C PRO A 309 -19.86 1.49 4.00
N TRP A 310 -19.01 2.34 4.59
CA TRP A 310 -18.52 2.13 5.95
C TRP A 310 -19.66 2.10 6.99
N PRO A 311 -20.67 2.99 6.95
CA PRO A 311 -21.72 2.94 7.96
C PRO A 311 -22.67 1.76 7.78
N ARG A 312 -22.82 0.97 8.84
CA ARG A 312 -23.76 -0.15 8.94
C ARG A 312 -25.20 0.29 8.69
N ALA A 313 -25.60 1.48 9.13
CA ALA A 313 -26.95 2.00 8.90
C ALA A 313 -27.30 2.22 7.41
N ILE A 314 -26.29 2.42 6.55
CA ILE A 314 -26.47 2.49 5.10
C ILE A 314 -26.34 1.11 4.48
N ARG A 315 -25.26 0.40 4.83
CA ARG A 315 -24.87 -0.89 4.22
C ARG A 315 -25.82 -2.03 4.56
N SER A 316 -26.26 -2.11 5.82
CA SER A 316 -27.15 -3.13 6.36
C SER A 316 -28.11 -2.51 7.40
N PRO A 317 -29.19 -1.82 6.97
CA PRO A 317 -30.02 -0.98 7.84
C PRO A 317 -30.72 -1.72 9.00
N GLY A 318 -30.96 -3.02 8.86
CA GLY A 318 -31.48 -3.90 9.92
C GLY A 318 -30.42 -4.39 10.90
N GLY A 319 -29.17 -3.95 10.77
CA GLY A 319 -28.04 -4.37 11.59
C GLY A 319 -27.43 -5.69 11.10
N GLY A 320 -27.02 -6.53 12.04
CA GLY A 320 -26.37 -7.80 11.77
C GLY A 320 -24.84 -7.73 11.79
N ASP A 321 -24.23 -8.90 11.93
CA ASP A 321 -22.78 -9.08 12.02
C ASP A 321 -22.08 -8.82 10.68
N ASN A 322 -22.81 -8.89 9.58
CA ASN A 322 -22.30 -8.70 8.22
C ASN A 322 -21.07 -9.57 7.92
N LEU A 323 -21.21 -10.89 8.09
CA LEU A 323 -20.11 -11.82 7.86
C LEU A 323 -19.66 -11.82 6.39
N PHE A 324 -18.37 -11.99 6.09
CA PHE A 324 -17.22 -12.16 7.00
C PHE A 324 -16.39 -10.88 7.15
N LEU A 325 -17.01 -9.70 7.11
CA LEU A 325 -16.29 -8.43 7.31
C LEU A 325 -15.45 -8.45 8.59
N ALA A 326 -14.30 -7.78 8.56
CA ALA A 326 -13.40 -7.59 9.71
C ALA A 326 -13.14 -8.92 10.46
N SER A 327 -12.80 -9.97 9.72
CA SER A 327 -12.62 -11.31 10.25
C SER A 327 -11.27 -11.90 9.87
N ILE A 328 -10.82 -12.85 10.68
CA ILE A 328 -9.84 -13.86 10.29
C ILE A 328 -10.65 -15.07 9.83
N VAL A 329 -10.41 -15.53 8.61
CA VAL A 329 -11.06 -16.71 8.04
C VAL A 329 -9.99 -17.74 7.71
N ALA A 330 -10.09 -18.94 8.26
CA ALA A 330 -9.24 -20.06 7.88
C ALA A 330 -9.94 -20.90 6.81
N VAL A 331 -9.27 -21.14 5.70
CA VAL A 331 -9.75 -22.01 4.62
C VAL A 331 -8.77 -23.14 4.38
N ASP A 332 -9.28 -24.31 4.02
CA ASP A 332 -8.48 -25.44 3.55
C ASP A 332 -7.65 -25.02 2.31
N ALA A 333 -6.36 -25.31 2.32
CA ALA A 333 -5.42 -24.81 1.30
C ALA A 333 -5.68 -25.39 -0.10
N ASP A 334 -6.24 -26.60 -0.18
CA ASP A 334 -6.51 -27.31 -1.43
C ASP A 334 -7.85 -26.93 -2.06
N THR A 335 -8.87 -26.68 -1.23
CA THR A 335 -10.26 -26.55 -1.68
C THR A 335 -10.86 -25.17 -1.49
N GLY A 336 -10.29 -24.34 -0.60
CA GLY A 336 -10.86 -23.05 -0.23
C GLY A 336 -12.12 -23.13 0.65
N THR A 337 -12.49 -24.33 1.11
CA THR A 337 -13.60 -24.52 2.05
C THR A 337 -13.24 -23.92 3.41
N MET A 338 -14.16 -23.23 4.08
CA MET A 338 -13.87 -22.62 5.37
C MET A 338 -13.77 -23.68 6.47
N ASN A 339 -12.67 -23.63 7.22
CA ASN A 339 -12.48 -24.43 8.43
C ASN A 339 -13.10 -23.72 9.64
N TRP A 340 -12.78 -22.45 9.84
CA TRP A 340 -13.29 -21.61 10.93
C TRP A 340 -13.15 -20.13 10.60
N TYR A 341 -13.80 -19.27 11.38
CA TYR A 341 -13.57 -17.83 11.35
C TYR A 341 -13.65 -17.23 12.75
N TYR A 342 -12.97 -16.09 12.95
CA TYR A 342 -13.12 -15.22 14.11
C TYR A 342 -13.33 -13.77 13.64
N GLN A 343 -14.45 -13.16 14.00
CA GLN A 343 -14.79 -11.80 13.60
C GLN A 343 -14.33 -10.79 14.66
N THR A 344 -13.34 -9.95 14.32
CA THR A 344 -12.72 -8.99 15.24
C THR A 344 -13.62 -7.77 15.47
N THR A 345 -14.41 -7.38 14.47
CA THR A 345 -15.36 -6.25 14.56
C THR A 345 -16.70 -6.61 13.89
N PRO A 346 -17.62 -7.28 14.63
CA PRO A 346 -18.96 -7.58 14.13
C PRO A 346 -19.72 -6.34 13.70
N GLY A 347 -20.25 -6.36 12.48
CA GLY A 347 -20.97 -5.24 11.89
C GLY A 347 -20.11 -3.97 11.76
N ASP A 348 -18.84 -4.10 11.37
CA ASP A 348 -17.88 -3.01 11.16
C ASP A 348 -18.54 -1.71 10.67
N ASN A 349 -18.22 -0.62 11.36
CA ASN A 349 -18.82 0.69 11.14
C ASN A 349 -17.74 1.78 11.00
N TRP A 350 -16.45 1.45 10.96
CA TRP A 350 -15.38 2.43 11.17
C TRP A 350 -14.17 2.25 10.25
N ASP A 351 -14.33 1.52 9.14
CA ASP A 351 -13.19 1.09 8.30
C ASP A 351 -12.21 0.22 9.10
N TYR A 352 -12.72 -0.64 9.99
CA TYR A 352 -11.90 -1.58 10.74
C TYR A 352 -11.72 -2.87 9.95
N THR A 353 -10.61 -2.94 9.22
CA THR A 353 -10.13 -4.16 8.59
C THR A 353 -9.55 -5.12 9.63
N ALA A 354 -9.55 -6.42 9.32
CA ALA A 354 -8.72 -7.45 9.95
C ALA A 354 -7.67 -8.00 8.97
N THR A 355 -7.20 -7.15 8.06
CA THR A 355 -6.22 -7.47 7.01
C THR A 355 -4.78 -7.28 7.47
N GLN A 356 -4.57 -6.81 8.69
CA GLN A 356 -3.26 -6.55 9.28
C GLN A 356 -2.45 -7.84 9.43
N ASP A 357 -1.12 -7.70 9.54
CA ASP A 357 -0.20 -8.83 9.69
C ASP A 357 -0.69 -9.85 10.72
N MET A 358 -0.69 -11.13 10.33
CA MET A 358 -0.99 -12.26 11.20
C MET A 358 0.31 -13.01 11.43
N VAL A 359 0.67 -13.23 12.69
CA VAL A 359 1.88 -13.97 13.07
C VAL A 359 1.49 -15.30 13.66
N LEU A 360 2.12 -16.39 13.20
CA LEU A 360 1.96 -17.70 13.80
C LEU A 360 3.06 -17.92 14.84
N ALA A 361 2.69 -18.42 16.01
CA ALA A 361 3.64 -18.72 17.07
C ALA A 361 3.18 -19.92 17.89
N ASP A 362 4.11 -20.52 18.61
CA ASP A 362 3.80 -21.53 19.61
C ASP A 362 4.03 -20.87 20.98
N LEU A 363 2.97 -20.74 21.78
CA LEU A 363 2.97 -20.04 23.07
C LEU A 363 2.43 -20.93 24.19
N ARG A 364 2.94 -20.72 25.39
CA ARG A 364 2.42 -21.34 26.62
C ARG A 364 1.26 -20.51 27.17
N VAL A 365 0.02 -20.91 26.91
CA VAL A 365 -1.20 -20.23 27.37
C VAL A 365 -1.87 -21.06 28.46
N ASP A 366 -2.05 -20.47 29.65
CA ASP A 366 -2.70 -21.13 30.79
C ASP A 366 -2.08 -22.50 31.13
N ASP A 367 -0.75 -22.58 31.10
CA ASP A 367 -0.03 -23.83 31.27
C ASP A 367 -0.42 -24.93 30.25
N VAL A 368 -0.73 -24.53 29.01
CA VAL A 368 -0.89 -25.42 27.86
C VAL A 368 -0.09 -24.87 26.68
N ASP A 369 0.60 -25.72 25.94
CA ASP A 369 1.29 -25.32 24.71
C ASP A 369 0.22 -25.17 23.62
N ARG A 370 0.12 -23.98 23.04
CA ARG A 370 -0.89 -23.63 22.05
C ARG A 370 -0.22 -23.12 20.79
N LYS A 371 -0.76 -23.51 19.65
CA LYS A 371 -0.40 -23.00 18.33
C LYS A 371 -1.30 -21.82 18.07
N VAL A 372 -0.74 -20.63 18.13
CA VAL A 372 -1.51 -19.38 18.12
C VAL A 372 -1.30 -18.61 16.83
N LEU A 373 -2.33 -17.86 16.48
CA LEU A 373 -2.30 -16.75 15.56
C LEU A 373 -2.42 -15.46 16.38
N LEU A 374 -1.50 -14.54 16.13
CA LEU A 374 -1.39 -13.23 16.79
C LEU A 374 -1.77 -12.14 15.78
N GLN A 375 -2.67 -11.23 16.14
CA GLN A 375 -3.03 -10.11 15.26
C GLN A 375 -3.34 -8.83 16.04
N ALA A 376 -2.83 -7.70 15.54
CA ALA A 376 -3.23 -6.35 15.94
C ALA A 376 -4.01 -5.67 14.79
N PRO A 377 -5.30 -5.94 14.57
CA PRO A 377 -6.10 -5.27 13.54
C PRO A 377 -6.33 -3.78 13.85
N LYS A 378 -6.91 -3.04 12.90
CA LYS A 378 -7.17 -1.60 13.02
C LYS A 378 -7.97 -1.20 14.26
N ASN A 379 -8.81 -2.08 14.79
CA ASN A 379 -9.78 -1.75 15.84
C ASN A 379 -9.18 -1.46 17.23
N GLY A 380 -7.88 -1.65 17.43
CA GLY A 380 -7.17 -1.30 18.67
C GLY A 380 -7.06 -2.43 19.70
N PHE A 381 -7.60 -3.62 19.43
CA PHE A 381 -7.42 -4.83 20.24
C PHE A 381 -6.39 -5.77 19.61
N PHE A 382 -5.59 -6.40 20.45
CA PHE A 382 -4.64 -7.45 20.11
C PHE A 382 -5.29 -8.79 20.41
N TYR A 383 -5.29 -9.70 19.43
CA TYR A 383 -5.95 -11.00 19.52
C TYR A 383 -4.91 -12.12 19.55
N VAL A 384 -5.09 -13.06 20.48
CA VAL A 384 -4.42 -14.36 20.50
C VAL A 384 -5.49 -15.41 20.26
N ILE A 385 -5.37 -16.12 19.14
CA ILE A 385 -6.37 -17.08 18.66
C ILE A 385 -5.68 -18.44 18.53
N ASP A 386 -6.33 -19.52 18.94
CA ASP A 386 -5.87 -20.87 18.62
C ASP A 386 -6.02 -21.09 17.11
N ARG A 387 -4.90 -21.30 16.43
CA ARG A 387 -4.91 -21.37 14.97
C ARG A 387 -5.43 -22.71 14.45
N GLU A 388 -5.59 -23.72 15.31
CA GLU A 388 -6.20 -24.99 14.94
C GLU A 388 -7.71 -24.85 14.68
N ASP A 389 -8.43 -24.15 15.56
CA ASP A 389 -9.91 -24.14 15.58
C ASP A 389 -10.56 -22.75 15.63
N GLY A 390 -9.77 -21.68 15.70
CA GLY A 390 -10.26 -20.29 15.75
C GLY A 390 -10.71 -19.83 17.13
N ALA A 391 -10.45 -20.61 18.20
CA ALA A 391 -10.86 -20.23 19.55
C ALA A 391 -10.10 -18.98 20.05
N LEU A 392 -10.84 -17.98 20.54
CA LEU A 392 -10.25 -16.81 21.17
C LEU A 392 -9.60 -17.18 22.51
N LEU A 393 -8.31 -16.86 22.67
CA LEU A 393 -7.56 -17.11 23.90
C LEU A 393 -7.34 -15.84 24.72
N ARG A 394 -7.00 -14.73 24.06
CA ARG A 394 -6.80 -13.40 24.69
C ARG A 394 -7.23 -12.30 23.74
N ALA A 395 -7.73 -11.20 24.31
CA ALA A 395 -8.04 -9.96 23.59
C ALA A 395 -7.74 -8.76 24.49
N HIS A 396 -6.74 -7.96 24.15
CA HIS A 396 -6.25 -6.86 24.98
C HIS A 396 -6.13 -5.56 24.17
N PRO A 397 -6.53 -4.40 24.67
CA PRO A 397 -6.27 -3.15 23.96
C PRO A 397 -4.75 -2.90 23.88
N TYR A 398 -4.24 -2.61 22.67
CA TYR A 398 -2.82 -2.23 22.48
C TYR A 398 -2.64 -0.71 22.35
N GLY A 399 -3.73 0.06 22.31
CA GLY A 399 -3.76 1.51 22.17
C GLY A 399 -5.06 2.12 22.68
N PRO A 400 -5.27 3.43 22.48
CA PRO A 400 -6.53 4.10 22.82
C PRO A 400 -7.70 3.51 22.02
N VAL A 401 -8.77 3.12 22.73
CA VAL A 401 -10.00 2.56 22.15
C VAL A 401 -11.21 3.23 22.82
N ASN A 402 -12.15 3.73 22.02
CA ASN A 402 -13.41 4.28 22.55
C ASN A 402 -14.68 3.64 21.95
N TRP A 403 -14.60 3.01 20.78
CA TRP A 403 -15.74 2.38 20.10
C TRP A 403 -16.29 1.15 20.83
N ALA A 404 -15.46 0.49 21.65
CA ALA A 404 -15.83 -0.64 22.50
C ALA A 404 -15.13 -0.51 23.86
N THR A 405 -15.73 -1.09 24.89
CA THR A 405 -15.19 -1.04 26.27
C THR A 405 -14.19 -2.16 26.54
N HIS A 406 -14.41 -3.34 25.97
CA HIS A 406 -13.58 -4.53 26.07
C HIS A 406 -14.05 -5.58 25.05
N VAL A 407 -13.32 -6.70 24.93
CA VAL A 407 -13.80 -7.93 24.32
C VAL A 407 -14.21 -8.90 25.43
N ASP A 408 -15.46 -9.34 25.40
CA ASP A 408 -15.98 -10.34 26.33
C ASP A 408 -15.45 -11.72 25.93
N LEU A 409 -14.66 -12.37 26.79
CA LEU A 409 -14.03 -13.66 26.50
C LEU A 409 -14.99 -14.85 26.57
N GLU A 410 -16.17 -14.71 27.20
CA GLU A 410 -17.18 -15.79 27.21
C GLU A 410 -17.88 -15.88 25.87
N THR A 411 -18.17 -14.74 25.25
CA THR A 411 -18.84 -14.64 23.95
C THR A 411 -17.86 -14.54 22.78
N GLY A 412 -16.62 -14.11 23.05
CA GLY A 412 -15.61 -13.76 22.05
C GLY A 412 -15.84 -12.42 21.35
N ARG A 413 -16.80 -11.60 21.81
CA ARG A 413 -17.30 -10.42 21.08
C ARG A 413 -16.89 -9.10 21.75
N PRO A 414 -16.57 -8.06 20.96
CA PRO A 414 -16.46 -6.70 21.47
C PRO A 414 -17.77 -6.21 22.09
N VAL A 415 -17.69 -5.54 23.24
CA VAL A 415 -18.82 -4.83 23.85
C VAL A 415 -18.77 -3.37 23.36
N GLU A 416 -19.49 -3.12 22.27
CA GLU A 416 -19.63 -1.78 21.65
C GLU A 416 -20.06 -0.74 22.70
N ASN A 417 -19.51 0.47 22.59
CA ASN A 417 -19.85 1.62 23.42
C ASN A 417 -20.95 2.45 22.71
N PRO A 418 -22.20 2.43 23.19
CA PRO A 418 -23.31 3.12 22.52
C PRO A 418 -23.11 4.64 22.43
N ASP A 419 -22.33 5.23 23.33
CA ASP A 419 -22.04 6.68 23.32
C ASP A 419 -21.23 7.12 22.09
N MET A 420 -20.60 6.15 21.41
CA MET A 420 -19.79 6.36 20.20
C MET A 420 -20.53 6.02 18.90
N TYR A 421 -21.82 5.68 18.95
CA TYR A 421 -22.64 5.60 17.73
C TYR A 421 -22.79 6.98 17.10
N TYR A 422 -22.71 7.01 15.77
CA TYR A 422 -22.67 8.26 15.01
C TYR A 422 -23.82 8.42 14.00
N ASP A 423 -24.87 7.60 14.15
CA ASP A 423 -26.07 7.64 13.31
C ASP A 423 -26.84 8.96 13.45
N GLU A 424 -26.84 9.54 14.66
CA GLU A 424 -27.50 10.82 14.96
C GLU A 424 -26.49 11.95 15.11
N ASP A 425 -25.51 11.77 16.01
CA ASP A 425 -24.53 12.79 16.36
C ASP A 425 -23.13 12.45 15.81
N PRO A 426 -22.38 13.43 15.27
CA PRO A 426 -21.00 13.21 14.85
C PRO A 426 -20.08 12.83 16.02
N LYS A 427 -19.08 11.98 15.76
CA LYS A 427 -18.16 11.46 16.79
C LYS A 427 -16.70 11.45 16.34
N TRP A 428 -15.80 11.72 17.29
CA TRP A 428 -14.39 11.38 17.19
C TRP A 428 -14.17 9.93 17.67
N ILE A 429 -13.78 9.05 16.76
CA ILE A 429 -13.55 7.63 17.05
C ILE A 429 -12.05 7.35 17.14
N LEU A 430 -11.70 6.54 18.13
CA LEU A 430 -10.35 6.01 18.38
C LEU A 430 -10.42 4.47 18.51
N PRO A 431 -9.61 3.73 17.74
CA PRO A 431 -8.81 4.24 16.62
C PRO A 431 -9.66 4.86 15.49
N GLY A 432 -9.07 5.72 14.65
CA GLY A 432 -9.76 6.22 13.46
C GLY A 432 -9.77 5.21 12.31
N ALA A 433 -10.21 5.62 11.11
CA ALA A 433 -10.20 4.79 9.91
C ALA A 433 -8.81 4.26 9.51
N VAL A 434 -7.74 4.99 9.86
CA VAL A 434 -6.35 4.53 9.66
C VAL A 434 -5.95 3.41 10.63
N GLY A 435 -6.73 3.18 11.69
CA GLY A 435 -6.56 2.12 12.68
C GLY A 435 -5.54 2.43 13.77
N GLY A 436 -5.53 1.60 14.80
CA GLY A 436 -4.49 1.58 15.83
C GLY A 436 -3.19 0.96 15.32
N HIS A 437 -3.30 0.14 14.28
CA HIS A 437 -2.24 -0.52 13.55
C HIS A 437 -2.78 -0.81 12.15
N ASN A 438 -1.97 -0.60 11.12
CA ASN A 438 -2.35 -0.75 9.72
C ASN A 438 -1.45 -1.81 9.06
N TRP A 439 -1.14 -1.69 7.77
CA TRP A 439 -0.35 -2.66 7.02
C TRP A 439 1.15 -2.69 7.36
N HIS A 440 1.64 -1.70 8.12
CA HIS A 440 3.03 -1.62 8.55
C HIS A 440 3.39 -2.86 9.35
N ALA A 441 4.42 -3.60 8.95
CA ALA A 441 4.61 -4.91 9.53
C ALA A 441 4.93 -4.90 11.03
N MET A 442 4.41 -5.88 11.76
CA MET A 442 4.81 -6.16 13.14
C MET A 442 5.90 -7.23 13.17
N SER A 443 6.63 -7.37 14.29
CA SER A 443 7.69 -8.38 14.44
C SER A 443 7.67 -9.03 15.81
N PHE A 444 7.72 -10.37 15.87
CA PHE A 444 7.56 -11.16 17.08
C PHE A 444 8.87 -11.83 17.48
N ASP A 445 9.37 -11.60 18.69
CA ASP A 445 10.52 -12.34 19.23
C ASP A 445 10.04 -13.61 19.95
N PRO A 446 10.15 -14.80 19.35
CA PRO A 446 9.69 -16.04 19.97
C PRO A 446 10.49 -16.46 21.21
N ARG A 447 11.67 -15.88 21.44
CA ARG A 447 12.50 -16.19 22.62
C ARG A 447 11.99 -15.48 23.87
N GLN A 448 11.45 -14.28 23.69
CA GLN A 448 10.92 -13.45 24.77
C GLN A 448 9.39 -13.52 24.84
N GLY A 449 8.72 -13.97 23.77
CA GLY A 449 7.26 -13.93 23.64
C GLY A 449 6.74 -12.49 23.47
N VAL A 450 7.54 -11.60 22.90
CA VAL A 450 7.23 -10.16 22.79
C VAL A 450 6.87 -9.79 21.36
N MET A 451 5.81 -8.99 21.24
CA MET A 451 5.36 -8.41 19.98
C MET A 451 5.82 -6.95 19.87
N TYR A 452 6.50 -6.60 18.78
CA TYR A 452 6.82 -5.20 18.45
C TYR A 452 5.82 -4.65 17.45
N ILE A 453 5.00 -3.68 17.86
CA ILE A 453 3.87 -3.15 17.10
C ILE A 453 4.11 -1.68 16.72
N PRO A 454 4.04 -1.30 15.44
CA PRO A 454 4.03 0.09 15.00
C PRO A 454 2.62 0.69 15.21
N THR A 455 2.33 1.14 16.44
CA THR A 455 1.01 1.66 16.81
C THR A 455 0.78 3.11 16.37
N GLN A 456 -0.47 3.42 16.07
CA GLN A 456 -0.96 4.71 15.61
C GLN A 456 -2.08 5.17 16.55
N GLU A 457 -1.97 6.39 17.06
CA GLU A 457 -3.01 7.07 17.81
C GLU A 457 -3.50 8.20 16.89
N ALA A 458 -4.47 7.90 16.04
CA ALA A 458 -4.98 8.82 15.03
C ALA A 458 -6.52 8.77 15.01
N PRO A 459 -7.21 9.79 15.56
CA PRO A 459 -8.66 9.81 15.61
C PRO A 459 -9.23 10.10 14.21
N PHE A 460 -10.44 9.59 13.95
CA PHE A 460 -11.19 9.98 12.75
C PHE A 460 -12.59 10.44 13.12
N PHE A 461 -13.07 11.45 12.39
CA PHE A 461 -14.38 12.03 12.57
C PHE A 461 -15.41 11.29 11.71
N PHE A 462 -16.38 10.66 12.36
CA PHE A 462 -17.46 9.93 11.69
C PHE A 462 -18.79 10.67 11.83
N SER A 463 -19.52 10.76 10.71
CA SER A 463 -20.87 11.32 10.64
C SER A 463 -21.54 10.88 9.35
N LEU A 464 -22.85 10.57 9.40
CA LEU A 464 -23.62 10.21 8.23
C LEU A 464 -23.80 11.40 7.25
N PRO A 465 -23.76 11.16 5.92
CA PRO A 465 -23.98 12.19 4.91
C PRO A 465 -25.33 12.88 5.09
N GLU A 466 -25.36 14.21 4.94
CA GLU A 466 -26.59 14.99 5.13
C GLU A 466 -27.72 14.57 4.17
N GLU A 467 -27.40 14.27 2.91
CA GLU A 467 -28.39 13.78 1.94
C GLU A 467 -29.00 12.45 2.39
N PHE A 468 -28.19 11.53 2.92
CA PHE A 468 -28.69 10.26 3.45
C PHE A 468 -29.61 10.49 4.65
N VAL A 469 -29.20 11.32 5.61
CA VAL A 469 -30.05 11.66 6.78
C VAL A 469 -31.38 12.29 6.35
N ARG A 470 -31.38 13.13 5.30
CA ARG A 470 -32.59 13.80 4.80
C ARG A 470 -33.50 12.90 3.97
N THR A 471 -32.94 11.96 3.21
CA THR A 471 -33.68 11.23 2.16
C THR A 471 -33.74 9.72 2.35
N GLY A 472 -32.88 9.16 3.19
CA GLY A 472 -32.65 7.72 3.32
C GLY A 472 -31.91 7.10 2.12
N VAL A 473 -31.42 7.90 1.17
CA VAL A 473 -30.77 7.42 -0.05
C VAL A 473 -29.28 7.72 0.00
N PHE A 474 -28.47 6.70 -0.17
CA PHE A 474 -27.03 6.82 -0.39
C PHE A 474 -26.72 6.54 -1.87
N LYS A 475 -25.87 7.37 -2.46
CA LYS A 475 -25.43 7.21 -3.85
C LYS A 475 -23.95 6.94 -3.87
N LEU A 476 -23.53 5.95 -4.66
CA LEU A 476 -22.13 5.73 -4.95
C LEU A 476 -21.56 6.94 -5.70
N ASN A 477 -20.38 7.36 -5.30
CA ASN A 477 -19.56 8.30 -6.02
C ASN A 477 -19.03 7.63 -7.31
N GLU A 478 -19.31 8.25 -8.46
CA GLU A 478 -18.83 7.77 -9.76
C GLU A 478 -17.39 8.24 -10.06
N VAL A 479 -16.90 9.23 -9.32
CA VAL A 479 -15.63 9.94 -9.55
C VAL A 479 -14.53 9.46 -8.61
N GLY A 480 -14.90 8.95 -7.43
CA GLY A 480 -13.97 8.56 -6.39
C GLY A 480 -14.59 7.58 -5.38
N MET A 481 -14.06 7.58 -4.17
CA MET A 481 -14.52 6.67 -3.12
C MET A 481 -15.95 6.96 -2.67
N SER A 482 -16.66 5.92 -2.24
CA SER A 482 -18.03 5.96 -1.75
C SER A 482 -18.13 5.57 -0.26
N VAL A 483 -17.20 6.06 0.56
CA VAL A 483 -17.04 5.66 1.98
C VAL A 483 -18.30 5.81 2.84
N GLY A 484 -19.22 6.69 2.47
CA GLY A 484 -20.49 6.86 3.17
C GLY A 484 -20.42 7.70 4.44
N VAL A 485 -19.38 8.52 4.61
CA VAL A 485 -19.26 9.49 5.72
C VAL A 485 -19.12 10.92 5.17
N ARG A 486 -19.39 11.94 6.00
CA ARG A 486 -19.19 13.35 5.62
C ARG A 486 -17.71 13.65 5.36
N VAL A 487 -17.45 14.28 4.21
CA VAL A 487 -16.14 14.81 3.80
C VAL A 487 -16.28 16.29 3.40
N GLY A 488 -15.19 17.07 3.45
CA GLY A 488 -15.14 18.47 3.00
C GLY A 488 -15.88 19.51 3.85
N GLY A 489 -16.33 20.61 3.24
CA GLY A 489 -16.96 21.74 3.96
C GLY A 489 -18.07 21.36 4.96
N PRO A 490 -18.98 20.42 4.64
CA PRO A 490 -19.97 19.91 5.60
C PRO A 490 -19.38 19.20 6.83
N ARG A 491 -18.16 18.63 6.72
CA ARG A 491 -17.41 18.06 7.83
C ARG A 491 -16.82 19.15 8.71
N GLU A 492 -16.23 20.21 8.14
CA GLU A 492 -15.63 21.32 8.90
C GLU A 492 -16.64 21.91 9.92
N HIS A 493 -17.89 22.15 9.51
CA HIS A 493 -18.94 22.64 10.41
C HIS A 493 -19.39 21.61 11.46
N ALA A 494 -19.42 20.33 11.11
CA ALA A 494 -19.86 19.27 12.02
C ALA A 494 -18.80 18.92 13.08
N VAL A 495 -17.52 19.14 12.79
CA VAL A 495 -16.40 18.92 13.72
C VAL A 495 -16.51 19.84 14.94
N GLU A 496 -16.91 21.11 14.77
CA GLU A 496 -17.08 22.04 15.89
C GLU A 496 -18.08 21.53 16.94
N ALA A 497 -19.11 20.80 16.49
CA ALA A 497 -20.14 20.23 17.37
C ALA A 497 -19.67 18.98 18.14
N ALA A 498 -18.67 18.24 17.64
CA ALA A 498 -18.16 17.01 18.27
C ALA A 498 -17.10 17.25 19.36
N GLY A 499 -16.75 18.52 19.62
CA GLY A 499 -15.74 18.89 20.61
C GLY A 499 -14.31 18.86 20.07
N PRO A 500 -13.30 19.03 20.95
CA PRO A 500 -11.91 19.14 20.53
C PRO A 500 -11.41 17.85 19.87
N VAL A 501 -10.54 18.01 18.87
CA VAL A 501 -9.85 16.88 18.23
C VAL A 501 -8.97 16.18 19.27
N PRO A 502 -9.07 14.85 19.42
CA PRO A 502 -8.15 14.11 20.27
C PRO A 502 -6.70 14.22 19.80
N ASP A 503 -5.75 14.03 20.72
CA ASP A 503 -4.33 14.06 20.40
C ASP A 503 -3.94 12.94 19.42
N THR A 504 -2.90 13.20 18.63
CA THR A 504 -2.32 12.23 17.69
C THR A 504 -0.91 11.84 18.07
N ALA A 505 -0.57 10.56 18.00
CA ALA A 505 0.77 10.05 18.28
C ALA A 505 1.10 8.80 17.46
N GLY A 506 2.40 8.50 17.30
CA GLY A 506 2.87 7.20 16.81
C GLY A 506 3.85 6.63 17.80
N ARG A 507 3.80 5.32 18.01
CA ARG A 507 4.66 4.64 18.97
C ARG A 507 5.06 3.27 18.45
N LEU A 508 6.33 2.91 18.61
CA LEU A 508 6.73 1.51 18.60
C LEU A 508 6.51 0.96 20.01
N LYS A 509 5.72 -0.10 20.15
CA LYS A 509 5.45 -0.75 21.44
C LYS A 509 6.02 -2.15 21.46
N ALA A 510 6.75 -2.50 22.52
CA ALA A 510 6.95 -3.88 22.93
C ALA A 510 5.77 -4.31 23.79
N PHE A 511 5.05 -5.33 23.34
CA PHE A 511 3.77 -5.75 23.88
C PHE A 511 3.81 -7.23 24.22
N ASP A 512 3.39 -7.60 25.43
CA ASP A 512 3.17 -8.99 25.82
C ASP A 512 1.77 -9.43 25.35
N PRO A 513 1.67 -10.35 24.38
CA PRO A 513 0.40 -10.76 23.80
C PRO A 513 -0.52 -11.49 24.80
N LEU A 514 0.03 -12.12 25.84
CA LEU A 514 -0.75 -12.92 26.78
C LEU A 514 -1.31 -12.07 27.93
N THR A 515 -0.52 -11.12 28.43
CA THR A 515 -0.91 -10.25 29.55
C THR A 515 -1.54 -8.93 29.13
N GLY A 516 -1.26 -8.47 27.90
CA GLY A 516 -1.68 -7.17 27.40
C GLY A 516 -0.79 -6.02 27.89
N GLU A 517 0.33 -6.31 28.54
CA GLU A 517 1.24 -5.30 29.07
C GLU A 517 2.10 -4.68 27.95
N THR A 518 2.17 -3.35 27.93
CA THR A 518 3.20 -2.64 27.16
C THR A 518 4.48 -2.58 28.00
N LEU A 519 5.49 -3.34 27.62
CA LEU A 519 6.77 -3.44 28.33
C LEU A 519 7.58 -2.15 28.20
N TRP A 520 7.57 -1.57 27.00
CA TRP A 520 8.12 -0.24 26.71
C TRP A 520 7.45 0.35 25.47
N SER A 521 7.53 1.67 25.30
CA SER A 521 7.06 2.36 24.10
C SER A 521 7.94 3.55 23.73
N THR A 522 8.12 3.81 22.44
CA THR A 522 8.77 5.03 21.94
C THR A 522 7.76 6.17 21.79
N ASP A 523 8.26 7.41 21.69
CA ASP A 523 7.49 8.58 21.26
C ASP A 523 8.01 8.99 19.87
N ASN A 524 7.34 8.53 18.81
CA ASN A 524 7.71 8.90 17.45
C ASN A 524 7.03 10.22 17.04
N PRO A 525 7.70 11.09 16.27
CA PRO A 525 7.19 12.41 15.91
C PRO A 525 6.02 12.38 14.92
N SER A 526 5.83 11.28 14.17
CA SER A 526 4.67 11.05 13.32
C SER A 526 3.87 9.85 13.84
N TRP A 527 2.55 9.89 13.62
CA TRP A 527 1.65 8.76 13.85
C TRP A 527 1.85 7.61 12.85
N ASN A 528 2.39 7.89 11.66
CA ASN A 528 2.47 6.96 10.55
C ASN A 528 3.90 6.40 10.33
N ASN A 529 4.36 5.53 11.22
CA ASN A 529 5.71 4.93 11.12
C ASN A 529 5.69 3.60 10.36
N GLY A 530 6.84 3.21 9.80
CA GLY A 530 7.01 2.00 9.02
C GLY A 530 7.00 0.71 9.83
N GLY A 531 7.08 -0.40 9.09
CA GLY A 531 7.12 -1.75 9.65
C GLY A 531 8.38 -2.03 10.45
N VAL A 532 8.36 -3.15 11.17
CA VAL A 532 9.32 -3.51 12.21
C VAL A 532 10.06 -4.80 11.87
N LEU A 533 11.33 -4.87 12.25
CA LEU A 533 12.16 -6.07 12.21
C LEU A 533 12.89 -6.24 13.55
N ALA A 534 12.67 -7.34 14.25
CA ALA A 534 13.45 -7.73 15.42
C ALA A 534 14.51 -8.78 15.05
N THR A 535 15.64 -8.76 15.77
CA THR A 535 16.73 -9.72 15.55
C THR A 535 17.20 -10.38 16.84
N ALA A 536 17.84 -11.54 16.70
CA ALA A 536 18.45 -12.24 17.80
C ALA A 536 19.59 -11.47 18.48
N GLY A 537 20.15 -10.46 17.80
CA GLY A 537 21.14 -9.53 18.34
C GLY A 537 20.60 -8.56 19.41
N GLY A 538 19.29 -8.61 19.72
CA GLY A 538 18.67 -7.75 20.72
C GLY A 538 18.40 -6.33 20.21
N VAL A 539 18.12 -6.22 18.91
CA VAL A 539 17.90 -4.94 18.22
C VAL A 539 16.58 -5.00 17.45
N VAL A 540 15.82 -3.91 17.49
CA VAL A 540 14.57 -3.72 16.75
C VAL A 540 14.72 -2.55 15.79
N PHE A 541 14.50 -2.78 14.49
CA PHE A 541 14.60 -1.77 13.45
C PHE A 541 13.21 -1.25 13.05
N GLN A 542 13.09 0.07 12.89
CA GLN A 542 11.90 0.72 12.35
C GLN A 542 12.28 1.97 11.54
N GLY A 543 11.57 2.24 10.45
CA GLY A 543 11.66 3.52 9.76
C GLY A 543 10.53 4.48 10.11
N GLY A 544 10.80 5.79 10.06
CA GLY A 544 9.82 6.84 10.29
C GLY A 544 9.37 7.55 9.00
N GLU A 545 8.18 8.15 9.04
CA GLU A 545 7.62 8.94 7.92
C GLU A 545 8.51 10.12 7.50
N MET A 546 9.27 10.66 8.44
CA MET A 546 10.18 11.80 8.21
C MET A 546 11.57 11.37 7.72
N GLY A 547 11.76 10.07 7.50
CA GLY A 547 12.96 9.42 6.99
C GLY A 547 14.03 8.91 7.96
N PRO A 548 13.94 9.05 9.30
CA PRO A 548 14.91 8.37 10.16
C PRO A 548 14.67 6.86 10.09
N PHE A 549 15.75 6.10 9.86
CA PHE A 549 15.79 4.66 10.05
C PHE A 549 16.52 4.37 11.36
N VAL A 550 15.81 3.77 12.31
CA VAL A 550 16.23 3.71 13.71
C VAL A 550 16.38 2.25 14.15
N ALA A 551 17.40 1.99 14.96
CA ALA A 551 17.58 0.77 15.70
C ALA A 551 17.40 1.04 17.19
N TYR A 552 16.52 0.28 17.83
CA TYR A 552 16.22 0.34 19.25
C TYR A 552 16.76 -0.90 19.97
N ASP A 553 17.07 -0.76 21.25
CA ASP A 553 17.29 -1.90 22.12
C ASP A 553 15.98 -2.67 22.32
N ALA A 554 16.02 -3.98 22.12
CA ALA A 554 14.86 -4.85 22.26
C ALA A 554 14.28 -4.89 23.69
N ASP A 555 15.09 -4.64 24.72
CA ASP A 555 14.69 -4.82 26.12
C ASP A 555 14.03 -3.56 26.72
N ASP A 556 14.41 -2.37 26.26
CA ASP A 556 13.93 -1.10 26.85
C ASP A 556 13.51 -0.02 25.83
N GLY A 557 13.65 -0.26 24.52
CA GLY A 557 13.26 0.67 23.48
C GLY A 557 14.17 1.90 23.34
N SER A 558 15.34 1.92 23.99
CA SER A 558 16.30 3.02 23.84
C SER A 558 16.92 3.04 22.44
N THR A 559 17.14 4.23 21.88
CA THR A 559 17.75 4.37 20.55
C THR A 559 19.23 4.05 20.60
N LEU A 560 19.65 3.06 19.81
CA LEU A 560 21.04 2.60 19.69
C LEU A 560 21.75 3.19 18.46
N TRP A 561 21.00 3.44 17.40
CA TRP A 561 21.50 3.96 16.13
C TRP A 561 20.38 4.60 15.32
N GLU A 562 20.71 5.62 14.54
CA GLU A 562 19.79 6.30 13.63
C GLU A 562 20.52 6.72 12.36
N PHE A 563 19.83 6.62 11.22
CA PHE A 563 20.31 7.09 9.93
C PHE A 563 19.22 7.84 9.16
N GLN A 564 19.53 9.03 8.67
CA GLN A 564 18.58 9.82 7.90
C GLN A 564 18.56 9.41 6.43
N THR A 565 17.45 8.81 5.99
CA THR A 565 17.28 8.38 4.60
C THR A 565 16.79 9.49 3.69
N TYR A 566 16.20 10.55 4.26
CA TYR A 566 15.50 11.65 3.55
C TYR A 566 14.25 11.20 2.76
N GLY A 567 13.94 9.90 2.74
CA GLY A 567 12.74 9.32 2.16
C GLY A 567 11.76 8.86 3.26
N ALA A 568 10.46 8.90 3.02
CA ALA A 568 9.50 8.41 4.02
C ALA A 568 9.50 6.88 4.05
N ILE A 569 9.59 6.29 5.24
CA ILE A 569 9.66 4.83 5.38
C ILE A 569 8.35 4.30 5.93
N SER A 570 7.66 3.52 5.10
CA SER A 570 6.49 2.75 5.49
C SER A 570 6.72 1.23 5.34
N ALA A 571 7.62 0.83 4.44
CA ALA A 571 7.99 -0.57 4.25
C ALA A 571 8.62 -1.20 5.51
N PRO A 572 8.53 -2.53 5.67
CA PRO A 572 9.25 -3.23 6.73
C PRO A 572 10.71 -3.50 6.33
N PRO A 573 11.66 -3.48 7.28
CA PRO A 573 13.02 -3.92 7.03
C PRO A 573 13.11 -5.45 6.89
N ILE A 574 14.14 -5.93 6.20
CA ILE A 574 14.57 -7.34 6.24
C ILE A 574 16.02 -7.44 6.71
N ALA A 575 16.37 -8.57 7.32
CA ALA A 575 17.78 -8.91 7.60
C ALA A 575 18.16 -10.19 6.88
N TYR A 576 19.34 -10.19 6.26
CA TYR A 576 19.86 -11.33 5.52
C TYR A 576 21.37 -11.43 5.67
N ALA A 577 21.96 -12.53 5.23
CA ALA A 577 23.42 -12.69 5.21
C ALA A 577 23.91 -13.32 3.91
N VAL A 578 25.06 -12.83 3.43
CA VAL A 578 25.77 -13.38 2.27
C VAL A 578 27.25 -13.49 2.61
N ASP A 579 27.86 -14.64 2.33
CA ASP A 579 29.28 -14.91 2.61
C ASP A 579 29.68 -14.61 4.07
N GLY A 580 28.78 -14.87 5.02
CA GLY A 580 29.00 -14.64 6.46
C GLY A 580 28.89 -13.17 6.91
N ARG A 581 28.50 -12.25 6.03
CA ARG A 581 28.23 -10.86 6.36
C ARG A 581 26.72 -10.61 6.43
N GLN A 582 26.26 -10.07 7.55
CA GLN A 582 24.87 -9.67 7.78
C GLN A 582 24.61 -8.28 7.19
N TYR A 583 23.43 -8.14 6.60
CA TYR A 583 22.90 -6.92 6.05
C TYR A 583 21.48 -6.66 6.58
N VAL A 584 21.09 -5.40 6.62
CA VAL A 584 19.70 -4.96 6.86
C VAL A 584 19.28 -4.10 5.69
N ALA A 585 18.17 -4.43 5.04
CA ALA A 585 17.65 -3.70 3.89
C ALA A 585 16.29 -3.07 4.18
N ILE A 586 16.07 -1.88 3.64
CA ILE A 586 14.83 -1.11 3.83
C ILE A 586 14.51 -0.29 2.59
N LEU A 587 13.23 -0.20 2.25
CA LEU A 587 12.73 0.68 1.19
C LEU A 587 12.27 2.02 1.78
N ALA A 588 12.70 3.11 1.15
CA ALA A 588 12.28 4.46 1.46
C ALA A 588 11.58 5.10 0.26
N SER A 589 10.46 5.77 0.50
CA SER A 589 9.68 6.48 -0.52
C SER A 589 10.28 7.85 -0.81
N ALA A 590 10.06 8.37 -2.03
CA ALA A 590 10.30 9.78 -2.29
C ALA A 590 9.41 10.66 -1.38
N THR A 591 9.82 11.90 -1.14
CA THR A 591 9.01 12.87 -0.38
C THR A 591 8.79 14.14 -1.17
N ASN A 592 7.76 14.90 -0.82
CA ASN A 592 7.57 16.26 -1.33
C ASN A 592 8.52 17.28 -0.66
N ARG A 593 9.22 16.89 0.41
CA ARG A 593 10.16 17.75 1.12
C ARG A 593 11.53 17.82 0.45
N HIS A 594 11.95 16.75 -0.21
CA HIS A 594 13.26 16.65 -0.83
C HIS A 594 13.17 16.35 -2.32
N GLU A 595 14.20 16.73 -3.06
CA GLU A 595 14.40 16.30 -4.45
C GLU A 595 15.02 14.89 -4.46
N ASN A 596 14.19 13.87 -4.20
CA ASN A 596 14.59 12.46 -4.18
C ASN A 596 13.62 11.54 -4.94
N PHE A 597 14.01 10.27 -5.03
CA PHE A 597 13.24 9.14 -5.57
C PHE A 597 13.16 8.01 -4.54
N GLY A 598 12.21 7.10 -4.73
CA GLY A 598 12.12 5.87 -3.97
C GLY A 598 13.40 5.05 -4.12
N SER A 599 13.89 4.48 -3.02
CA SER A 599 15.20 3.82 -2.97
C SER A 599 15.20 2.57 -2.08
N LEU A 600 15.98 1.58 -2.47
CA LEU A 600 16.42 0.49 -1.59
C LEU A 600 17.75 0.88 -0.94
N LEU A 601 17.80 0.85 0.38
CA LEU A 601 18.98 1.12 1.18
C LEU A 601 19.39 -0.15 1.92
N VAL A 602 20.65 -0.52 1.81
CA VAL A 602 21.19 -1.72 2.46
C VAL A 602 22.35 -1.35 3.36
N PHE A 603 22.26 -1.75 4.61
CA PHE A 603 23.19 -1.42 5.68
C PHE A 603 23.95 -2.65 6.13
N ALA A 604 25.20 -2.47 6.55
CA ALA A 604 26.00 -3.49 7.22
C ALA A 604 26.97 -2.83 8.20
N VAL A 605 27.50 -3.61 9.14
CA VAL A 605 28.57 -3.14 10.03
C VAL A 605 29.74 -2.64 9.17
N ASP A 606 30.27 -1.47 9.54
CA ASP A 606 31.35 -0.77 8.84
C ASP A 606 31.03 -0.46 7.36
N GLY A 607 29.75 -0.31 7.00
CA GLY A 607 29.33 0.21 5.70
C GLY A 607 29.76 1.67 5.51
N ALA A 608 30.29 2.00 4.34
CA ALA A 608 30.92 3.31 4.07
C ALA A 608 30.44 3.96 2.75
N ALA A 609 29.37 3.45 2.14
CA ALA A 609 28.78 4.07 0.96
C ALA A 609 28.21 5.46 1.32
N ALA A 610 28.33 6.40 0.38
CA ALA A 610 27.86 7.76 0.59
C ALA A 610 26.34 7.85 0.40
N TRP A 611 25.69 8.65 1.25
CA TRP A 611 24.29 9.03 1.12
C TRP A 611 24.16 10.54 1.34
N PRO A 612 24.40 11.36 0.29
CA PRO A 612 24.36 12.80 0.43
C PRO A 612 22.93 13.28 0.68
N ALA A 613 22.78 14.34 1.48
CA ALA A 613 21.51 15.00 1.66
C ALA A 613 20.99 15.53 0.31
N PRO A 614 19.77 15.13 -0.12
CA PRO A 614 19.14 15.71 -1.29
C PRO A 614 18.78 17.18 -1.03
N PRO A 615 18.67 18.02 -2.08
CA PRO A 615 18.14 19.36 -1.96
C PRO A 615 16.74 19.37 -1.30
N GLU A 616 16.48 20.32 -0.40
CA GLU A 616 15.12 20.57 0.09
C GLU A 616 14.31 21.34 -0.98
N ARG A 617 13.03 21.03 -1.09
CA ARG A 617 12.10 21.76 -1.97
C ARG A 617 11.63 23.06 -1.30
N PRO A 618 11.31 24.10 -2.09
CA PRO A 618 10.69 25.32 -1.56
C PRO A 618 9.38 25.02 -0.83
N ARG A 619 9.18 25.64 0.34
CA ARG A 619 7.95 25.48 1.14
C ARG A 619 7.06 26.73 1.17
N ASP A 620 7.55 27.83 0.61
CA ASP A 620 6.76 29.05 0.48
C ASP A 620 5.71 28.83 -0.61
N ILE A 621 4.44 28.88 -0.21
CA ILE A 621 3.29 28.85 -1.12
C ILE A 621 3.46 29.97 -2.15
N PRO A 622 3.52 29.71 -3.47
CA PRO A 622 3.62 30.77 -4.47
C PRO A 622 2.45 31.75 -4.40
N GLU A 623 2.60 32.98 -4.93
CA GLU A 623 1.47 33.92 -5.05
C GLU A 623 0.44 33.34 -6.04
N PRO A 624 -0.78 32.99 -5.60
CA PRO A 624 -1.78 32.42 -6.49
C PRO A 624 -2.44 33.52 -7.35
N PRO A 625 -3.08 33.16 -8.47
CA PRO A 625 -3.93 34.09 -9.23
C PRO A 625 -5.05 34.69 -8.35
N PRO A 626 -5.64 35.84 -8.74
CA PRO A 626 -6.75 36.42 -8.01
C PRO A 626 -7.93 35.45 -7.88
N LEU A 627 -8.52 35.38 -6.69
CA LEU A 627 -9.78 34.68 -6.46
C LEU A 627 -10.92 35.47 -7.13
N THR A 628 -11.60 34.84 -8.08
CA THR A 628 -12.68 35.48 -8.86
C THR A 628 -14.05 34.87 -8.60
N ALA A 629 -14.10 33.71 -7.95
CA ALA A 629 -15.33 33.02 -7.59
C ALA A 629 -16.08 33.71 -6.43
N SER A 630 -17.41 33.59 -6.43
CA SER A 630 -18.25 33.89 -5.27
C SER A 630 -18.03 32.87 -4.14
N VAL A 631 -18.52 33.17 -2.93
CA VAL A 631 -18.48 32.23 -1.80
C VAL A 631 -19.19 30.90 -2.15
N GLU A 632 -20.39 30.97 -2.73
CA GLU A 632 -21.16 29.79 -3.16
C GLU A 632 -20.40 28.96 -4.21
N GLN A 633 -19.68 29.61 -5.13
CA GLN A 633 -18.84 28.92 -6.11
C GLN A 633 -17.62 28.24 -5.47
N VAL A 634 -17.01 28.86 -4.45
CA VAL A 634 -15.93 28.24 -3.67
C VAL A 634 -16.44 27.04 -2.88
N GLU A 635 -17.64 27.11 -2.31
CA GLU A 635 -18.28 25.98 -1.62
C GLU A 635 -18.58 24.83 -2.58
N ARG A 636 -19.09 25.13 -3.78
CA ARG A 636 -19.30 24.12 -4.82
C ARG A 636 -17.97 23.49 -5.28
N GLY A 637 -16.94 24.30 -5.47
CA GLY A 637 -15.59 23.85 -5.78
C GLY A 637 -14.98 22.97 -4.69
N SER A 638 -15.26 23.29 -3.43
CA SER A 638 -14.91 22.46 -2.27
C SER A 638 -15.57 21.09 -2.37
N ALA A 639 -16.89 21.00 -2.55
CA ALA A 639 -17.58 19.72 -2.68
C ALA A 639 -16.96 18.82 -3.77
N LEU A 640 -16.74 19.40 -4.96
CA LEU A 640 -16.11 18.70 -6.09
C LEU A 640 -14.67 18.25 -5.77
N TYR A 641 -13.87 19.09 -5.12
CA TYR A 641 -12.51 18.73 -4.69
C TYR A 641 -12.51 17.54 -3.73
N HIS A 642 -13.43 17.48 -2.77
CA HIS A 642 -13.49 16.39 -1.80
C HIS A 642 -14.02 15.09 -2.40
N GLU A 643 -14.82 15.17 -3.47
CA GLU A 643 -15.28 14.00 -4.24
C GLU A 643 -14.18 13.42 -5.15
N ALA A 644 -13.37 14.27 -5.79
CA ALA A 644 -12.46 13.86 -6.87
C ALA A 644 -10.97 13.90 -6.52
N CYS A 645 -10.53 14.80 -5.64
CA CYS A 645 -9.10 15.15 -5.48
C CYS A 645 -8.55 14.88 -4.08
N MET A 646 -9.36 15.02 -3.03
CA MET A 646 -8.92 14.97 -1.62
C MET A 646 -8.13 13.71 -1.27
N TRP A 647 -8.54 12.54 -1.77
CA TRP A 647 -7.91 11.28 -1.39
C TRP A 647 -6.48 11.12 -1.90
N CYS A 648 -6.07 11.90 -2.91
CA CYS A 648 -4.69 11.98 -3.37
C CYS A 648 -3.97 13.24 -2.87
N HIS A 649 -4.66 14.37 -2.79
CA HIS A 649 -4.05 15.68 -2.51
C HIS A 649 -4.29 16.22 -1.09
N GLY A 650 -5.04 15.50 -0.26
CA GLY A 650 -5.36 15.82 1.15
C GLY A 650 -6.54 16.78 1.36
N ASP A 651 -7.17 16.71 2.54
CA ASP A 651 -8.36 17.49 2.97
C ASP A 651 -8.11 19.01 3.07
N SER A 652 -6.84 19.43 3.16
CA SER A 652 -6.42 20.85 3.11
C SER A 652 -4.99 21.03 2.60
N THR A 653 -4.53 20.02 1.85
CA THR A 653 -3.28 20.00 1.11
C THR A 653 -2.00 19.89 1.95
N LEU A 654 -2.00 19.00 2.93
CA LEU A 654 -0.78 18.46 3.53
C LEU A 654 -0.78 16.96 3.31
N GLU A 655 -0.12 16.52 2.24
CA GLU A 655 0.17 15.12 1.99
C GLU A 655 1.69 15.04 1.70
N PRO A 656 2.50 14.32 2.50
CA PRO A 656 3.97 14.38 2.42
C PRO A 656 4.60 13.71 1.18
N LEU A 657 3.83 12.92 0.42
CA LEU A 657 4.28 12.07 -0.70
C LEU A 657 3.65 12.45 -2.06
N MET A 658 2.58 13.24 -2.08
CA MET A 658 1.84 13.74 -3.25
C MET A 658 1.97 15.27 -3.36
N ALA A 659 1.56 15.82 -4.51
CA ALA A 659 1.63 17.25 -4.75
C ALA A 659 0.62 18.03 -3.88
N ASP A 660 1.10 19.00 -3.11
CA ASP A 660 0.28 20.00 -2.42
C ASP A 660 -0.25 21.00 -3.47
N LEU A 661 -1.56 21.02 -3.73
CA LEU A 661 -2.15 21.87 -4.77
C LEU A 661 -2.12 23.36 -4.41
N LYS A 662 -1.91 23.73 -3.14
CA LYS A 662 -1.65 25.13 -2.77
C LYS A 662 -0.32 25.61 -3.32
N MET A 663 0.63 24.69 -3.57
CA MET A 663 1.96 24.99 -4.09
C MET A 663 1.99 25.15 -5.61
N MET A 664 0.84 25.17 -6.28
CA MET A 664 0.77 25.40 -7.73
C MET A 664 1.46 26.71 -8.14
N THR A 665 2.29 26.64 -9.16
CA THR A 665 2.90 27.82 -9.77
C THR A 665 1.90 28.53 -10.68
N ALA A 666 2.23 29.75 -11.14
CA ALA A 666 1.45 30.44 -12.16
C ALA A 666 1.31 29.61 -13.46
N GLU A 667 2.34 28.85 -13.82
CA GLU A 667 2.31 27.94 -14.96
C GLU A 667 1.35 26.76 -14.71
N THR A 668 1.46 26.11 -13.55
CA THR A 668 0.58 24.98 -13.19
C THR A 668 -0.88 25.42 -13.10
N HIS A 669 -1.16 26.62 -12.59
CA HIS A 669 -2.51 27.19 -12.61
C HIS A 669 -3.03 27.43 -14.04
N ALA A 670 -2.18 27.87 -14.97
CA ALA A 670 -2.56 28.07 -16.37
C ALA A 670 -2.79 26.73 -17.11
N GLN A 671 -2.09 25.68 -16.71
CA GLN A 671 -2.22 24.33 -17.25
C GLN A 671 -3.32 23.51 -16.57
N PHE A 672 -3.97 24.01 -15.52
CA PHE A 672 -4.91 23.26 -14.69
C PHE A 672 -5.97 22.48 -15.49
N PRO A 673 -6.66 23.04 -16.50
CA PRO A 673 -7.62 22.26 -17.29
C PRO A 673 -6.95 21.13 -18.10
N ALA A 674 -5.75 21.35 -18.62
CA ALA A 674 -5.03 20.33 -19.37
C ALA A 674 -4.51 19.20 -18.46
N ILE A 675 -4.18 19.51 -17.21
CA ILE A 675 -3.83 18.52 -16.19
C ILE A 675 -5.07 17.74 -15.76
N VAL A 676 -6.09 18.43 -15.23
CA VAL A 676 -7.26 17.80 -14.59
C VAL A 676 -8.20 17.14 -15.58
N LEU A 677 -8.44 17.74 -16.74
CA LEU A 677 -9.36 17.17 -17.74
C LEU A 677 -8.59 16.42 -18.83
N GLY A 678 -7.44 16.96 -19.24
CA GLY A 678 -6.64 16.43 -20.34
C GLY A 678 -5.65 15.33 -19.96
N GLY A 679 -5.39 15.10 -18.68
CA GLY A 679 -4.40 14.11 -18.23
C GLY A 679 -2.97 14.45 -18.67
N MET A 680 -2.60 15.74 -18.70
CA MET A 680 -1.24 16.16 -19.10
C MET A 680 -0.12 15.48 -18.26
N LEU A 681 -0.44 15.05 -17.04
CA LEU A 681 0.47 14.37 -16.12
C LEU A 681 0.09 12.88 -15.92
N ARG A 682 -0.57 12.27 -16.92
CA ARG A 682 -1.08 10.89 -16.87
C ARG A 682 0.01 9.88 -16.50
N ASP A 683 1.18 9.97 -17.11
CA ASP A 683 2.29 9.04 -16.87
C ASP A 683 2.92 9.20 -15.47
N GLU A 684 2.59 10.28 -14.75
CA GLU A 684 2.95 10.48 -13.34
C GLU A 684 1.82 10.05 -12.38
N GLY A 685 0.77 9.42 -12.89
CA GLY A 685 -0.39 8.95 -12.13
C GLY A 685 -1.51 9.98 -11.95
N MET A 686 -1.45 11.15 -12.62
CA MET A 686 -2.52 12.15 -12.64
C MET A 686 -3.30 12.09 -13.95
N MET A 687 -4.34 11.26 -13.95
CA MET A 687 -5.23 11.03 -15.09
C MET A 687 -6.17 12.21 -15.39
N GLY A 688 -6.73 12.20 -16.59
CA GLY A 688 -7.80 13.12 -16.97
C GLY A 688 -9.15 12.69 -16.41
N TYR A 689 -9.93 13.65 -15.94
CA TYR A 689 -11.27 13.48 -15.37
C TYR A 689 -12.36 14.03 -16.31
N ALA A 690 -12.09 14.20 -17.61
CA ALA A 690 -13.06 14.75 -18.56
C ALA A 690 -14.31 13.86 -18.79
N ASP A 691 -14.26 12.59 -18.36
CA ASP A 691 -15.40 11.67 -18.35
C ASP A 691 -16.39 11.94 -17.22
N VAL A 692 -15.97 12.65 -16.16
CA VAL A 692 -16.74 12.85 -14.94
C VAL A 692 -16.81 14.30 -14.42
N LEU A 693 -15.91 15.17 -14.87
CA LEU A 693 -15.87 16.60 -14.54
C LEU A 693 -16.02 17.45 -15.80
N THR A 694 -16.82 18.51 -15.71
CA THR A 694 -16.91 19.51 -16.78
C THR A 694 -15.79 20.56 -16.67
N PRO A 695 -15.55 21.36 -17.73
CA PRO A 695 -14.66 22.52 -17.64
C PRO A 695 -15.04 23.53 -16.56
N GLU A 696 -16.33 23.67 -16.26
CA GLU A 696 -16.81 24.51 -15.17
C GLU A 696 -16.46 23.91 -13.81
N ASP A 697 -16.68 22.61 -13.62
CA ASP A 697 -16.32 21.91 -12.37
C ASP A 697 -14.82 22.03 -12.07
N ALA A 698 -13.96 21.80 -13.08
CA ALA A 698 -12.51 21.97 -12.94
C ALA A 698 -12.13 23.40 -12.55
N GLU A 699 -12.78 24.41 -13.11
CA GLU A 699 -12.53 25.81 -12.73
C GLU A 699 -12.98 26.09 -11.29
N LEU A 700 -14.13 25.56 -10.85
CA LEU A 700 -14.59 25.71 -9.47
C LEU A 700 -13.62 25.05 -8.48
N ILE A 701 -13.10 23.85 -8.79
CA ILE A 701 -12.05 23.21 -8.00
C ILE A 701 -10.81 24.11 -7.94
N ARG A 702 -10.37 24.67 -9.07
CA ARG A 702 -9.21 25.58 -9.12
C ARG A 702 -9.41 26.81 -8.25
N GLN A 703 -10.60 27.40 -8.27
CA GLN A 703 -10.95 28.57 -7.44
C GLN A 703 -10.98 28.22 -5.94
N TYR A 704 -11.45 27.03 -5.58
CA TYR A 704 -11.33 26.52 -4.22
C TYR A 704 -9.86 26.36 -3.79
N VAL A 705 -9.00 25.78 -4.63
CA VAL A 705 -7.57 25.65 -4.29
C VAL A 705 -6.90 27.03 -4.13
N ILE A 706 -7.23 28.00 -5.00
CA ILE A 706 -6.75 29.39 -4.86
C ILE A 706 -7.17 29.99 -3.52
N SER A 707 -8.43 29.80 -3.11
CA SER A 707 -8.92 30.35 -1.84
C SER A 707 -8.16 29.74 -0.65
N ARG A 708 -7.88 28.43 -0.67
CA ARG A 708 -7.07 27.76 0.35
C ARG A 708 -5.62 28.26 0.38
N ALA A 709 -4.99 28.47 -0.79
CA ALA A 709 -3.63 29.01 -0.87
C ALA A 709 -3.54 30.42 -0.28
N LEU A 710 -4.52 31.30 -0.56
CA LEU A 710 -4.60 32.64 0.02
C LEU A 710 -4.72 32.62 1.55
N VAL A 711 -5.66 31.81 2.08
CA VAL A 711 -5.85 31.66 3.53
C VAL A 711 -4.57 31.14 4.21
N SER A 712 -3.89 30.17 3.61
CA SER A 712 -2.62 29.64 4.14
C SER A 712 -1.49 30.68 4.12
N ARG A 713 -1.42 31.56 3.12
CA ARG A 713 -0.44 32.65 3.07
C ARG A 713 -0.70 33.71 4.14
N GLU A 714 -1.96 34.08 4.38
CA GLU A 714 -2.36 35.04 5.42
C GLU A 714 -2.05 34.52 6.84
N THR A 715 -2.34 33.24 7.10
CA THR A 715 -2.05 32.59 8.38
C THR A 715 -0.55 32.47 8.65
N ALA A 716 0.25 32.07 7.66
CA ALA A 716 1.71 32.04 7.79
C ALA A 716 2.30 33.44 8.10
N THR A 717 1.80 34.48 7.41
CA THR A 717 2.24 35.86 7.63
C THR A 717 1.87 36.38 9.03
N SER A 718 0.68 36.05 9.54
CA SER A 718 0.28 36.43 10.90
C SER A 718 1.04 35.67 12.00
N SER A 719 1.39 34.38 11.79
CA SER A 719 2.26 33.65 12.72
C SER A 719 3.69 34.19 12.77
N ALA A 720 4.24 34.61 11.63
CA ALA A 720 5.55 35.24 11.55
C ALA A 720 5.56 36.63 12.21
N ALA A 721 4.48 37.41 12.08
CA ALA A 721 4.31 38.69 12.76
C ALA A 721 4.25 38.56 14.29
N VAL A 722 3.64 37.48 14.82
CA VAL A 722 3.59 37.19 16.26
C VAL A 722 4.93 36.69 16.81
N GLN A 723 5.76 36.03 15.99
CA GLN A 723 7.12 35.63 16.38
C GLN A 723 8.13 36.78 16.36
N LEU A 724 7.90 37.82 15.56
CA LEU A 724 8.76 39.02 15.52
C LEU A 724 8.49 40.02 16.65
N ASP A 725 7.38 39.86 17.38
CA ASP A 725 6.97 40.68 18.53
C ASP A 725 7.26 40.02 19.90
N ARG A 726 8.05 38.92 19.94
CA ARG A 726 8.50 38.24 21.18
C ARG A 726 9.99 38.37 21.44
#